data_AF-A0A972BJ62-F1
#
_entry.id   AF-A0A972BJ62-F1
#
_cell.length_a   1.000
_cell.length_b   1.000
_cell.length_c   1.000
_cell.angle_alpha   90.00
_cell.angle_beta   90.00
_cell.angle_gamma   90.00
#
_symmetry.space_group_name_H-M   'P 1'
#
loop_
_entity.id
_entity.type
_entity.pdbx_description
1 polymer ?
#
loop_
_entity_poly.entity_id
_entity_poly.type
_entity_poly.pdbx_seq_one_letter_code
_entity_poly.pdbx_strand_id
1 'polypeptide(L)'
;MKKLALAAAILLAVALVVYFIASRDLGEARKAVAELLAGIAGDKIPEDSPASVRGFAEALQEFGLPQWEIASLRRVFFGKAKAVINLQAEGEKGSIVLGLTKDKGRWRVSRAPATTLDVALVQGLPRLNLKIGEKVVASRELVPLGTDKLLTVQGEHWEWLRSGWVENKPWFRSFVQGQPGRLLVGMEAVELFAWDGKLAAALAPESFGYEFIRVNISTTDHKSVFHPRVTISSSGRWQVAEAVTGFSRQLAAGTVSLEPTANGIKLSGGFGEEGYSHRLLFTSLEDTPLTVASITRSGKRPAYFGSLEVAPMQGGLVIANELPLEQYLCYVVPSEMPSSFGPEAMAVQAIAARTYAVSNMEASGWQSTSAHVVDSVLSQVYNNSGTNPVALEAVAATRGQIIAAGERPADIRYFSTSCGFSANSHEVWFGKPVAWLSSRPQFPGTLEIGDEESFRDFILNPPAEAYDQQSPWFRWHFSLPASQLTPMLEKALEDIFQADAQCVERLEGDEYIAAAEVPPNPIGELLDLIPVQRGEGGILKAVEVRGSLGSWRISREYYIRQLLAPKGFSLQRHDGSSVKGLAFLPSAFVFWDKEWQGDSLVRLSFYGGGNGHGVGMSQYGVKELARRGWSPREIIRHYFPGTEVVDIYAKEN
;
A
#
# COMPACT_ATOMS: atom_id res chain seq x y z
N MET A 1 -37.70 -78.45 -32.04
CA MET A 1 -36.40 -78.61 -31.35
C MET A 1 -35.20 -78.16 -32.20
N LYS A 2 -34.90 -78.78 -33.37
CA LYS A 2 -33.73 -78.40 -34.20
C LYS A 2 -33.70 -76.93 -34.67
N LYS A 3 -34.84 -76.33 -35.06
CA LYS A 3 -34.93 -74.91 -35.44
C LYS A 3 -34.71 -73.94 -34.27
N LEU A 4 -35.10 -74.33 -33.05
CA LEU A 4 -34.85 -73.55 -31.83
C LEU A 4 -33.37 -73.58 -31.43
N ALA A 5 -32.71 -74.74 -31.56
CA ALA A 5 -31.28 -74.88 -31.28
C ALA A 5 -30.41 -74.06 -32.25
N LEU A 6 -30.79 -74.01 -33.54
CA LEU A 6 -30.12 -73.17 -34.54
C LEU A 6 -30.31 -71.66 -34.24
N ALA A 7 -31.53 -71.24 -33.88
CA ALA A 7 -31.79 -69.86 -33.48
C ALA A 7 -31.00 -69.45 -32.22
N ALA A 8 -30.90 -70.34 -31.22
CA ALA A 8 -30.11 -70.12 -30.01
C ALA A 8 -28.60 -70.03 -30.32
N ALA A 9 -28.08 -70.88 -31.21
CA ALA A 9 -26.68 -70.85 -31.63
C ALA A 9 -26.33 -69.56 -32.41
N ILE A 10 -27.23 -69.09 -33.28
CA ILE A 10 -27.06 -67.81 -34.00
C ILE A 10 -27.11 -66.64 -33.01
N LEU A 11 -28.06 -66.64 -32.07
CA LEU A 11 -28.14 -65.62 -31.02
C LEU A 11 -26.88 -65.60 -30.15
N LEU A 12 -26.33 -66.77 -29.79
CA LEU A 12 -25.09 -66.88 -29.03
C LEU A 12 -23.87 -66.40 -29.83
N ALA A 13 -23.78 -66.74 -31.13
CA ALA A 13 -22.71 -66.28 -32.00
C ALA A 13 -22.77 -64.75 -32.21
N VAL A 14 -23.96 -64.20 -32.42
CA VAL A 14 -24.18 -62.75 -32.49
C VAL A 14 -23.82 -62.09 -31.16
N ALA A 15 -24.23 -62.67 -30.02
CA ALA A 15 -23.88 -62.16 -28.70
C ALA A 15 -22.36 -62.17 -28.44
N LEU A 16 -21.66 -63.23 -28.86
CA LEU A 16 -20.19 -63.34 -28.75
C LEU A 16 -19.47 -62.32 -29.64
N VAL A 17 -19.94 -62.12 -30.88
CA VAL A 17 -19.40 -61.09 -31.79
C VAL A 17 -19.63 -59.69 -31.23
N VAL A 18 -20.83 -59.41 -30.73
CA VAL A 18 -21.17 -58.13 -30.08
C VAL A 18 -20.33 -57.92 -28.82
N TYR A 19 -20.12 -58.96 -28.00
CA TYR A 19 -19.26 -58.92 -26.83
C TYR A 19 -17.79 -58.65 -27.19
N PHE A 20 -17.26 -59.33 -28.22
CA PHE A 20 -15.89 -59.15 -28.67
C PHE A 20 -15.65 -57.75 -29.24
N ILE A 21 -16.58 -57.24 -30.04
CA ILE A 21 -16.55 -55.87 -30.56
C ILE A 21 -16.61 -54.87 -29.39
N ALA A 22 -17.50 -55.07 -28.42
CA ALA A 22 -17.61 -54.19 -27.26
C ALA A 22 -16.36 -54.22 -26.35
N SER A 23 -15.76 -55.40 -26.17
CA SER A 23 -14.53 -55.58 -25.39
C SER A 23 -13.33 -54.90 -26.06
N ARG A 24 -13.18 -55.07 -27.37
CA ARG A 24 -12.14 -54.38 -28.15
C ARG A 24 -12.33 -52.86 -28.13
N ASP A 25 -13.57 -52.40 -28.29
CA ASP A 25 -13.94 -50.98 -28.26
C ASP A 25 -13.60 -50.33 -26.90
N LEU A 26 -13.85 -51.03 -25.79
CA LEU A 26 -13.44 -50.59 -24.45
C LEU A 26 -11.92 -50.64 -24.24
N GLY A 27 -11.21 -51.60 -24.86
CA GLY A 27 -9.74 -51.65 -24.86
C GLY A 27 -9.10 -50.40 -25.51
N GLU A 28 -9.65 -49.95 -26.64
CA GLU A 28 -9.21 -48.71 -27.31
C GLU A 28 -9.52 -47.47 -26.45
N ALA A 29 -10.68 -47.42 -25.79
CA ALA A 29 -11.02 -46.36 -24.84
C ALA A 29 -10.08 -46.32 -23.63
N ARG A 30 -9.68 -47.49 -23.10
CA ARG A 30 -8.69 -47.60 -22.02
C ARG A 30 -7.33 -47.04 -22.45
N LYS A 31 -6.90 -47.36 -23.67
CA LYS A 31 -5.66 -46.83 -24.25
C LYS A 31 -5.70 -45.30 -24.34
N ALA A 32 -6.83 -44.71 -24.75
CA ALA A 32 -6.98 -43.26 -24.81
C ALA A 32 -6.82 -42.57 -23.45
N VAL A 33 -7.32 -43.17 -22.36
CA VAL A 33 -7.10 -42.66 -20.99
C VAL A 33 -5.63 -42.75 -20.61
N ALA A 34 -4.98 -43.89 -20.87
CA ALA A 34 -3.57 -44.09 -20.55
C ALA A 34 -2.65 -43.15 -21.37
N GLU A 35 -2.97 -42.94 -22.65
CA GLU A 35 -2.28 -41.98 -23.53
C GLU A 35 -2.38 -40.55 -22.99
N LEU A 36 -3.56 -40.12 -22.52
CA LEU A 36 -3.71 -38.80 -21.90
C LEU A 36 -2.84 -38.68 -20.65
N LEU A 37 -2.94 -39.62 -19.70
CA LEU A 37 -2.19 -39.54 -18.44
C LEU A 37 -0.67 -39.63 -18.63
N ALA A 38 -0.21 -40.45 -19.58
CA ALA A 38 1.19 -40.50 -19.99
C ALA A 38 1.63 -39.19 -20.68
N GLY A 39 0.75 -38.60 -21.49
CA GLY A 39 0.95 -37.28 -22.10
C GLY A 39 1.12 -36.18 -21.05
N ILE A 40 0.27 -36.16 -20.02
CA ILE A 40 0.36 -35.23 -18.89
C ILE A 40 1.74 -35.38 -18.20
N ALA A 41 2.17 -36.62 -17.93
CA ALA A 41 3.48 -36.89 -17.32
C ALA A 41 4.69 -36.40 -18.16
N GLY A 42 4.56 -36.47 -19.49
CA GLY A 42 5.63 -36.12 -20.43
C GLY A 42 5.49 -34.75 -21.07
N ASP A 43 4.67 -33.88 -20.49
CA ASP A 43 4.36 -32.53 -20.96
C ASP A 43 3.87 -32.43 -22.42
N LYS A 44 3.01 -33.38 -22.80
CA LYS A 44 2.46 -33.55 -24.16
C LYS A 44 0.95 -33.75 -24.10
N ILE A 45 0.22 -32.68 -23.80
CA ILE A 45 -1.25 -32.67 -23.88
C ILE A 45 -1.66 -32.46 -25.35
N PRO A 46 -2.56 -33.28 -25.92
CA PRO A 46 -3.02 -33.07 -27.29
C PRO A 46 -3.67 -31.69 -27.48
N GLU A 47 -3.24 -30.92 -28.48
CA GLU A 47 -3.72 -29.55 -28.75
C GLU A 47 -5.24 -29.47 -28.97
N ASP A 48 -5.85 -30.54 -29.49
CA ASP A 48 -7.28 -30.66 -29.76
C ASP A 48 -8.10 -31.07 -28.52
N SER A 49 -7.48 -31.07 -27.33
CA SER A 49 -8.15 -31.39 -26.07
C SER A 49 -9.17 -30.31 -25.66
N PRO A 50 -10.39 -30.69 -25.25
CA PRO A 50 -11.37 -29.74 -24.73
C PRO A 50 -10.83 -28.95 -23.52
N ALA A 51 -11.32 -27.72 -23.32
CA ALA A 51 -10.85 -26.84 -22.23
C ALA A 51 -10.90 -27.52 -20.84
N SER A 52 -11.96 -28.28 -20.55
CA SER A 52 -12.05 -29.03 -19.28
C SER A 52 -10.94 -30.07 -19.09
N VAL A 53 -10.47 -30.69 -20.17
CA VAL A 53 -9.39 -31.68 -20.16
C VAL A 53 -8.04 -31.00 -20.03
N ARG A 54 -7.85 -29.86 -20.70
CA ARG A 54 -6.64 -29.03 -20.56
C ARG A 54 -6.46 -28.51 -19.14
N GLY A 55 -7.48 -27.87 -18.55
CA GLY A 55 -7.39 -27.40 -17.16
C GLY A 55 -7.15 -28.52 -16.13
N PHE A 56 -7.73 -29.70 -16.35
CA PHE A 56 -7.43 -30.88 -15.53
C PHE A 56 -5.99 -31.36 -15.69
N ALA A 57 -5.50 -31.40 -16.93
CA ALA A 57 -4.14 -31.81 -17.25
C ALA A 57 -3.10 -30.84 -16.67
N GLU A 58 -3.32 -29.53 -16.83
CA GLU A 58 -2.50 -28.46 -16.26
C GLU A 58 -2.45 -28.57 -14.73
N ALA A 59 -3.60 -28.76 -14.05
CA ALA A 59 -3.64 -28.95 -12.61
C ALA A 59 -2.86 -30.19 -12.14
N LEU A 60 -2.93 -31.29 -12.90
CA LEU A 60 -2.17 -32.51 -12.59
C LEU A 60 -0.66 -32.39 -12.86
N GLN A 61 -0.28 -31.66 -13.90
CA GLN A 61 1.13 -31.33 -14.16
C GLN A 61 1.67 -30.49 -13.02
N GLU A 62 0.96 -29.42 -12.67
CA GLU A 62 1.31 -28.52 -11.60
C GLU A 62 1.36 -29.25 -10.23
N PHE A 63 0.46 -30.20 -9.97
CA PHE A 63 0.48 -31.03 -8.75
C PHE A 63 1.63 -32.06 -8.70
N GLY A 64 2.29 -32.33 -9.83
CA GLY A 64 3.17 -33.49 -9.98
C GLY A 64 2.39 -34.80 -9.99
N LEU A 65 2.15 -35.33 -11.20
CA LEU A 65 1.24 -36.44 -11.48
C LEU A 65 1.28 -37.54 -10.38
N PRO A 66 0.15 -37.81 -9.70
CA PRO A 66 0.09 -38.84 -8.66
C PRO A 66 0.11 -40.23 -9.29
N GLN A 67 0.32 -41.27 -8.47
CA GLN A 67 0.11 -42.63 -8.93
C GLN A 67 -1.36 -42.80 -9.33
N TRP A 68 -1.61 -43.49 -10.44
CA TRP A 68 -2.96 -43.64 -10.97
C TRP A 68 -3.23 -45.07 -11.45
N GLU A 69 -4.49 -45.49 -11.31
CA GLU A 69 -5.00 -46.73 -11.89
C GLU A 69 -6.38 -46.51 -12.49
N ILE A 70 -6.67 -47.17 -13.61
CA ILE A 70 -8.02 -47.17 -14.19
C ILE A 70 -8.85 -48.20 -13.42
N ALA A 71 -9.60 -47.73 -12.43
CA ALA A 71 -10.42 -48.56 -11.53
C ALA A 71 -11.59 -49.24 -12.26
N SER A 72 -12.25 -48.50 -13.16
CA SER A 72 -13.30 -49.07 -14.00
C SER A 72 -13.49 -48.28 -15.29
N LEU A 73 -14.01 -48.96 -16.31
CA LEU A 73 -14.37 -48.35 -17.58
C LEU A 73 -15.71 -48.94 -18.03
N ARG A 74 -16.71 -48.08 -18.25
CA ARG A 74 -18.04 -48.51 -18.67
C ARG A 74 -18.56 -47.72 -19.84
N ARG A 75 -19.23 -48.42 -20.76
CA ARG A 75 -19.94 -47.79 -21.88
C ARG A 75 -21.21 -47.14 -21.35
N VAL A 76 -21.51 -45.94 -21.84
CA VAL A 76 -22.73 -45.19 -21.47
C VAL A 76 -23.72 -45.17 -22.63
N PHE A 77 -23.23 -44.96 -23.85
CA PHE A 77 -24.02 -44.98 -25.08
C PHE A 77 -23.11 -45.35 -26.27
N PHE A 78 -23.67 -45.54 -27.46
CA PHE A 78 -22.87 -45.72 -28.67
C PHE A 78 -21.88 -44.57 -28.84
N GLY A 79 -20.58 -44.87 -28.91
CA GLY A 79 -19.51 -43.88 -28.99
C GLY A 79 -19.29 -43.03 -27.73
N LYS A 80 -19.84 -43.38 -26.56
CA LYS A 80 -19.61 -42.69 -25.28
C LYS A 80 -19.26 -43.65 -24.15
N ALA A 81 -18.26 -43.32 -23.35
CA ALA A 81 -17.84 -44.11 -22.19
C ALA A 81 -17.48 -43.20 -20.99
N LYS A 82 -17.40 -43.81 -19.80
CA LYS A 82 -16.88 -43.17 -18.59
C LYS A 82 -15.77 -44.04 -18.00
N ALA A 83 -14.66 -43.42 -17.65
CA ALA A 83 -13.56 -44.04 -16.92
C ALA A 83 -13.52 -43.51 -15.49
N VAL A 84 -13.44 -44.39 -14.51
CA VAL A 84 -13.10 -44.03 -13.12
C VAL A 84 -11.62 -44.29 -12.95
N ILE A 85 -10.88 -43.27 -12.53
CA ILE A 85 -9.44 -43.35 -12.27
C ILE A 85 -9.25 -43.13 -10.79
N ASN A 86 -8.56 -44.04 -10.12
CA ASN A 86 -8.09 -43.80 -8.76
C ASN A 86 -6.77 -43.05 -8.84
N LEU A 87 -6.63 -42.02 -8.02
CA LEU A 87 -5.39 -41.27 -7.82
C LEU A 87 -4.89 -41.55 -6.40
N GLN A 88 -3.59 -41.73 -6.25
CA GLN A 88 -2.94 -41.94 -4.97
C GLN A 88 -1.67 -41.08 -4.86
N ALA A 89 -1.58 -40.30 -3.79
CA ALA A 89 -0.38 -39.57 -3.40
C ALA A 89 -0.26 -39.59 -1.86
N GLU A 90 0.92 -39.94 -1.35
CA GLU A 90 1.28 -39.82 0.08
C GLU A 90 0.22 -40.34 1.07
N GLY A 91 -0.47 -41.43 0.73
CA GLY A 91 -1.47 -42.08 1.58
C GLY A 91 -2.93 -41.67 1.32
N GLU A 92 -3.17 -40.55 0.63
CA GLU A 92 -4.51 -40.14 0.22
C GLU A 92 -4.95 -40.86 -1.06
N LYS A 93 -6.21 -41.30 -1.08
CA LYS A 93 -6.81 -42.00 -2.23
C LYS A 93 -8.10 -41.31 -2.66
N GLY A 94 -8.09 -40.83 -3.90
CA GLY A 94 -9.26 -40.23 -4.55
C GLY A 94 -9.67 -41.01 -5.78
N SER A 95 -10.89 -40.77 -6.25
CA SER A 95 -11.35 -41.26 -7.54
C SER A 95 -11.91 -40.12 -8.36
N ILE A 96 -11.56 -40.08 -9.63
CA ILE A 96 -12.01 -39.08 -10.59
C ILE A 96 -12.75 -39.77 -11.74
N VAL A 97 -13.67 -39.07 -12.39
CA VAL A 97 -14.46 -39.63 -13.49
C VAL A 97 -14.23 -38.84 -14.76
N LEU A 98 -13.66 -39.50 -15.77
CA LEU A 98 -13.48 -38.94 -17.11
C LEU A 98 -14.60 -39.37 -18.05
N GLY A 99 -15.05 -38.44 -18.89
CA GLY A 99 -15.93 -38.69 -20.02
C GLY A 99 -15.13 -38.94 -21.29
N LEU A 100 -15.51 -39.98 -22.05
CA LEU A 100 -14.89 -40.33 -23.32
C LEU A 100 -15.91 -40.32 -24.45
N THR A 101 -15.46 -39.90 -25.63
CA THR A 101 -16.22 -39.96 -26.88
C THR A 101 -15.38 -40.60 -27.98
N LYS A 102 -16.04 -41.33 -28.88
CA LYS A 102 -15.45 -41.88 -30.09
C LYS A 102 -15.75 -40.94 -31.26
N ASP A 103 -14.72 -40.33 -31.82
CA ASP A 103 -14.81 -39.46 -33.01
C ASP A 103 -13.98 -40.05 -34.15
N LYS A 104 -14.55 -40.09 -35.37
CA LYS A 104 -13.94 -40.70 -36.57
C LYS A 104 -13.26 -42.06 -36.32
N GLY A 105 -13.84 -42.89 -35.45
CA GLY A 105 -13.32 -44.21 -35.12
C GLY A 105 -12.25 -44.26 -34.02
N ARG A 106 -11.82 -43.12 -33.46
CA ARG A 106 -10.82 -43.05 -32.38
C ARG A 106 -11.43 -42.55 -31.07
N TRP A 107 -11.10 -43.21 -29.97
CA TRP A 107 -11.51 -42.77 -28.63
C TRP A 107 -10.62 -41.64 -28.13
N ARG A 108 -11.26 -40.66 -27.46
CA ARG A 108 -10.59 -39.55 -26.80
C ARG A 108 -11.30 -39.21 -25.50
N VAL A 109 -10.56 -38.67 -24.54
CA VAL A 109 -11.14 -38.06 -23.35
C VAL A 109 -11.74 -36.73 -23.79
N SER A 110 -13.05 -36.58 -23.60
CA SER A 110 -13.79 -35.38 -24.02
C SER A 110 -14.25 -34.52 -22.86
N ARG A 111 -14.19 -35.03 -21.62
CA ARG A 111 -14.53 -34.25 -20.43
C ARG A 111 -13.75 -34.74 -19.21
N ALA A 112 -13.25 -33.79 -18.44
CA ALA A 112 -12.67 -34.03 -17.12
C ALA A 112 -13.41 -33.19 -16.06
N PRO A 113 -13.34 -33.56 -14.78
CA PRO A 113 -13.88 -32.74 -13.69
C PRO A 113 -13.09 -31.44 -13.55
N ALA A 114 -13.77 -30.36 -13.12
CA ALA A 114 -13.08 -29.14 -12.70
C ALA A 114 -12.18 -29.47 -11.51
N THR A 115 -10.90 -29.17 -11.66
CA THR A 115 -9.85 -29.56 -10.71
C THR A 115 -9.08 -28.32 -10.32
N THR A 116 -8.83 -28.16 -9.03
CA THR A 116 -8.15 -26.99 -8.47
C THR A 116 -7.06 -27.43 -7.53
N LEU A 117 -6.06 -26.56 -7.38
CA LEU A 117 -5.03 -26.68 -6.37
C LEU A 117 -5.31 -25.72 -5.23
N ASP A 118 -5.15 -26.19 -4.01
CA ASP A 118 -5.19 -25.38 -2.81
C ASP A 118 -4.14 -25.86 -1.81
N VAL A 119 -3.77 -24.96 -0.89
CA VAL A 119 -2.91 -25.28 0.23
C VAL A 119 -3.75 -25.22 1.49
N ALA A 120 -3.64 -26.25 2.34
CA ALA A 120 -4.29 -26.31 3.64
C ALA A 120 -3.34 -26.89 4.69
N LEU A 121 -3.61 -26.60 5.96
CA LEU A 121 -2.86 -27.17 7.06
C LEU A 121 -3.38 -28.56 7.40
N VAL A 122 -2.47 -29.53 7.49
CA VAL A 122 -2.73 -30.88 7.99
C VAL A 122 -1.73 -31.14 9.10
N GLN A 123 -2.24 -31.36 10.32
CA GLN A 123 -1.40 -31.50 11.53
C GLN A 123 -0.45 -30.30 11.73
N GLY A 124 -0.88 -29.10 11.35
CA GLY A 124 -0.11 -27.86 11.52
C GLY A 124 0.87 -27.55 10.38
N LEU A 125 1.07 -28.46 9.42
CA LEU A 125 1.96 -28.24 8.28
C LEU A 125 1.17 -28.02 6.98
N PRO A 126 1.64 -27.14 6.08
CA PRO A 126 0.94 -26.84 4.85
C PRO A 126 1.18 -27.95 3.83
N ARG A 127 0.09 -28.43 3.23
CA ARG A 127 0.11 -29.44 2.18
C ARG A 127 -0.58 -28.91 0.94
N LEU A 128 -0.03 -29.24 -0.23
CA LEU A 128 -0.67 -29.01 -1.52
C LEU A 128 -1.73 -30.08 -1.74
N ASN A 129 -2.95 -29.66 -2.02
CA ASN A 129 -4.08 -30.53 -2.23
C ASN A 129 -4.57 -30.39 -3.68
N LEU A 130 -4.92 -31.53 -4.26
CA LEU A 130 -5.65 -31.63 -5.51
C LEU A 130 -7.12 -31.85 -5.18
N LYS A 131 -8.00 -30.93 -5.60
CA LYS A 131 -9.43 -30.96 -5.29
C LYS A 131 -10.33 -31.12 -6.51
N ILE A 132 -11.46 -31.79 -6.31
CA ILE A 132 -12.62 -31.77 -7.22
C ILE A 132 -13.84 -31.30 -6.43
N GLY A 133 -14.30 -30.09 -6.73
CA GLY A 133 -15.22 -29.38 -5.83
C GLY A 133 -14.56 -29.24 -4.45
N GLU A 134 -15.26 -29.63 -3.40
CA GLU A 134 -14.72 -29.60 -2.03
C GLU A 134 -13.91 -30.84 -1.62
N LYS A 135 -13.89 -31.88 -2.45
CA LYS A 135 -13.24 -33.14 -2.11
C LYS A 135 -11.76 -33.10 -2.46
N VAL A 136 -10.89 -33.29 -1.47
CA VAL A 136 -9.47 -33.60 -1.68
C VAL A 136 -9.36 -35.02 -2.26
N VAL A 137 -8.65 -35.15 -3.38
CA VAL A 137 -8.43 -36.44 -4.07
C VAL A 137 -6.99 -36.91 -4.01
N ALA A 138 -6.06 -36.00 -3.72
CA ALA A 138 -4.65 -36.28 -3.45
C ALA A 138 -4.05 -35.12 -2.65
N SER A 139 -3.03 -35.39 -1.84
CA SER A 139 -2.30 -34.38 -1.05
C SER A 139 -0.80 -34.66 -1.10
N ARG A 140 0.02 -33.61 -1.07
CA ARG A 140 1.47 -33.68 -1.06
C ARG A 140 2.09 -32.72 -0.05
N GLU A 141 3.20 -33.14 0.51
CA GLU A 141 4.04 -32.28 1.34
C GLU A 141 4.71 -31.18 0.52
N LEU A 142 4.76 -29.98 1.10
CA LEU A 142 5.55 -28.89 0.59
C LEU A 142 6.97 -28.95 1.17
N VAL A 143 7.94 -28.43 0.42
CA VAL A 143 9.34 -28.45 0.86
C VAL A 143 9.61 -27.24 1.75
N PRO A 144 10.02 -27.42 3.02
CA PRO A 144 10.39 -26.29 3.87
C PRO A 144 11.66 -25.62 3.34
N LEU A 145 11.63 -24.29 3.23
CA LEU A 145 12.78 -23.46 2.87
C LEU A 145 13.45 -22.84 4.09
N GLY A 146 12.82 -22.93 5.27
CA GLY A 146 13.29 -22.37 6.51
C GLY A 146 12.52 -21.11 6.93
N THR A 147 13.03 -20.45 7.97
CA THR A 147 12.36 -19.36 8.66
C THR A 147 13.03 -18.02 8.36
N ASP A 148 12.22 -17.02 8.01
CA ASP A 148 12.76 -15.73 7.58
C ASP A 148 11.83 -14.54 7.87
N LYS A 149 12.34 -13.32 7.63
CA LYS A 149 11.61 -12.06 7.78
C LYS A 149 11.02 -11.58 6.45
N LEU A 150 9.75 -11.20 6.43
CA LEU A 150 9.08 -10.69 5.23
C LEU A 150 9.45 -9.23 5.00
N LEU A 151 10.03 -8.91 3.84
CA LEU A 151 10.48 -7.55 3.55
C LEU A 151 9.63 -6.86 2.51
N THR A 152 9.24 -7.52 1.43
CA THR A 152 8.41 -6.88 0.39
C THR A 152 7.52 -7.88 -0.34
N VAL A 153 6.45 -7.33 -0.91
CA VAL A 153 5.50 -8.00 -1.78
C VAL A 153 5.35 -7.12 -3.03
N GLN A 154 5.78 -7.65 -4.18
CA GLN A 154 5.65 -6.99 -5.48
C GLN A 154 5.05 -7.96 -6.50
N GLY A 155 3.75 -7.81 -6.79
CA GLY A 155 3.06 -8.71 -7.70
C GLY A 155 3.10 -10.15 -7.21
N GLU A 156 3.67 -11.04 -8.03
CA GLU A 156 3.87 -12.46 -7.71
C GLU A 156 5.23 -12.75 -7.08
N HIS A 157 6.07 -11.73 -6.87
CA HIS A 157 7.40 -11.86 -6.27
C HIS A 157 7.37 -11.35 -4.83
N TRP A 158 7.92 -12.13 -3.92
CA TRP A 158 8.04 -11.79 -2.50
C TRP A 158 9.51 -11.80 -2.13
N GLU A 159 9.94 -10.86 -1.31
CA GLU A 159 11.32 -10.84 -0.82
C GLU A 159 11.38 -11.10 0.67
N TRP A 160 12.25 -12.03 1.00
CA TRP A 160 12.57 -12.46 2.34
C TRP A 160 14.02 -12.12 2.65
N LEU A 161 14.32 -11.81 3.92
CA LEU A 161 15.61 -11.26 4.30
C LEU A 161 16.81 -12.15 3.91
N ARG A 162 16.74 -13.45 4.18
CA ARG A 162 17.76 -14.47 3.89
C ARG A 162 17.49 -15.25 2.61
N SER A 163 16.24 -15.38 2.16
CA SER A 163 15.93 -16.09 0.90
C SER A 163 15.95 -15.19 -0.34
N GLY A 164 16.01 -13.86 -0.18
CA GLY A 164 15.95 -12.92 -1.28
C GLY A 164 14.60 -12.95 -2.00
N TRP A 165 14.59 -12.57 -3.28
CA TRP A 165 13.38 -12.56 -4.11
C TRP A 165 13.00 -13.98 -4.53
N VAL A 166 11.74 -14.35 -4.27
CA VAL A 166 11.17 -15.65 -4.61
C VAL A 166 9.85 -15.45 -5.34
N GLU A 167 9.63 -16.21 -6.40
CA GLU A 167 8.35 -16.26 -7.11
C GLU A 167 7.34 -17.08 -6.33
N ASN A 168 6.09 -16.62 -6.30
CA ASN A 168 4.99 -17.35 -5.70
C ASN A 168 4.25 -18.19 -6.74
N LYS A 169 3.70 -19.31 -6.29
CA LYS A 169 2.67 -20.03 -7.04
C LYS A 169 1.37 -19.20 -7.06
N PRO A 170 0.58 -19.22 -8.15
CA PRO A 170 -0.68 -18.48 -8.23
C PRO A 170 -1.69 -18.84 -7.13
N TRP A 171 -1.58 -20.06 -6.60
CA TRP A 171 -2.41 -20.60 -5.52
C TRP A 171 -1.72 -20.53 -4.14
N PHE A 172 -0.68 -19.72 -3.99
CA PHE A 172 0.00 -19.47 -2.70
C PHE A 172 -0.99 -19.13 -1.59
N ARG A 173 -0.70 -19.65 -0.38
CA ARG A 173 -1.47 -19.36 0.83
C ARG A 173 -0.58 -19.09 2.03
N SER A 174 -0.93 -18.07 2.79
CA SER A 174 -0.32 -17.77 4.06
C SER A 174 -1.24 -18.11 5.23
N PHE A 175 -0.61 -18.51 6.34
CA PHE A 175 -1.28 -18.84 7.58
C PHE A 175 -0.62 -18.07 8.72
N VAL A 176 -1.45 -17.52 9.61
CA VAL A 176 -1.04 -16.82 10.83
C VAL A 176 -1.69 -17.54 12.00
N GLN A 177 -0.91 -17.98 12.98
CA GLN A 177 -1.40 -18.76 14.13
C GLN A 177 -2.27 -19.97 13.74
N GLY A 178 -1.89 -20.66 12.65
CA GLY A 178 -2.59 -21.85 12.17
C GLY A 178 -3.92 -21.58 11.45
N GLN A 179 -4.26 -20.32 11.15
CA GLN A 179 -5.44 -19.94 10.39
C GLN A 179 -5.04 -19.19 9.11
N PRO A 180 -5.84 -19.23 8.03
CA PRO A 180 -5.61 -18.38 6.87
C PRO A 180 -5.52 -16.91 7.30
N GLY A 181 -4.41 -16.25 6.96
CA GLY A 181 -4.14 -14.91 7.45
C GLY A 181 -3.21 -14.15 6.52
N ARG A 182 -3.28 -12.82 6.56
CA ARG A 182 -2.42 -11.94 5.76
C ARG A 182 -1.07 -11.78 6.45
N LEU A 183 0.01 -11.89 5.69
CA LEU A 183 1.34 -11.53 6.15
C LEU A 183 1.62 -10.04 5.92
N LEU A 184 2.31 -9.42 6.87
CA LEU A 184 2.68 -8.00 6.84
C LEU A 184 4.19 -7.86 6.75
N VAL A 185 4.64 -6.78 6.11
CA VAL A 185 6.07 -6.41 6.06
C VAL A 185 6.60 -6.31 7.49
N GLY A 186 7.82 -6.78 7.70
CA GLY A 186 8.47 -6.81 9.00
C GLY A 186 8.10 -8.01 9.87
N MET A 187 7.12 -8.85 9.48
CA MET A 187 6.85 -10.10 10.19
C MET A 187 8.10 -10.96 10.27
N GLU A 188 8.45 -11.37 11.49
CA GLU A 188 9.58 -12.23 11.77
C GLU A 188 9.14 -13.68 11.91
N ALA A 189 10.13 -14.57 11.93
CA ALA A 189 9.93 -16.00 12.15
C ALA A 189 8.90 -16.67 11.21
N VAL A 190 8.73 -16.16 9.99
CA VAL A 190 7.80 -16.78 9.04
C VAL A 190 8.47 -17.96 8.37
N GLU A 191 7.89 -19.14 8.51
CA GLU A 191 8.36 -20.35 7.86
C GLU A 191 7.84 -20.43 6.42
N LEU A 192 8.76 -20.69 5.48
CA LEU A 192 8.49 -20.68 4.05
C LEU A 192 8.45 -22.10 3.50
N PHE A 193 7.55 -22.32 2.55
CA PHE A 193 7.36 -23.61 1.93
C PHE A 193 7.30 -23.47 0.41
N ALA A 194 8.05 -24.31 -0.29
CA ALA A 194 8.13 -24.32 -1.74
C ALA A 194 7.40 -25.51 -2.37
N TRP A 195 6.96 -25.26 -3.61
CA TRP A 195 6.55 -26.27 -4.56
C TRP A 195 7.16 -25.94 -5.92
N ASP A 196 7.88 -26.89 -6.51
CA ASP A 196 8.48 -26.72 -7.85
C ASP A 196 9.34 -25.43 -7.94
N GLY A 197 10.21 -25.25 -6.94
CA GLY A 197 11.14 -24.11 -6.86
C GLY A 197 10.50 -22.75 -6.56
N LYS A 198 9.17 -22.66 -6.42
CA LYS A 198 8.44 -21.42 -6.12
C LYS A 198 7.75 -21.48 -4.76
N LEU A 199 7.54 -20.33 -4.14
CA LEU A 199 6.88 -20.21 -2.85
C LEU A 199 5.40 -20.63 -2.96
N ALA A 200 5.02 -21.61 -2.17
CA ALA A 200 3.71 -22.25 -2.18
C ALA A 200 2.91 -21.96 -0.92
N ALA A 201 3.59 -21.84 0.23
CA ALA A 201 2.96 -21.45 1.47
C ALA A 201 3.89 -20.68 2.39
N ALA A 202 3.31 -19.97 3.34
CA ALA A 202 4.05 -19.34 4.43
C ALA A 202 3.26 -19.45 5.74
N LEU A 203 3.97 -19.67 6.84
CA LEU A 203 3.42 -19.87 8.19
C LEU A 203 4.06 -18.87 9.15
N ALA A 204 3.26 -17.94 9.67
CA ALA A 204 3.66 -17.10 10.78
C ALA A 204 3.15 -17.72 12.10
N PRO A 205 4.05 -18.08 13.04
CA PRO A 205 3.65 -18.68 14.31
C PRO A 205 2.91 -17.68 15.22
N GLU A 206 3.16 -16.39 15.04
CA GLU A 206 2.59 -15.31 15.84
C GLU A 206 1.88 -14.29 14.94
N SER A 207 0.91 -13.58 15.53
CA SER A 207 0.31 -12.40 14.91
C SER A 207 1.32 -11.26 14.82
N PHE A 208 1.07 -10.30 13.94
CA PHE A 208 2.00 -9.20 13.75
C PHE A 208 2.10 -8.33 15.00
N GLY A 209 3.29 -8.28 15.60
CA GLY A 209 3.59 -7.38 16.71
C GLY A 209 3.94 -5.98 16.20
N TYR A 210 3.28 -4.96 16.76
CA TYR A 210 3.53 -3.55 16.47
C TYR A 210 4.75 -2.98 17.23
N GLU A 211 5.79 -3.79 17.39
CA GLU A 211 6.96 -3.43 18.21
C GLU A 211 8.03 -2.69 17.40
N PHE A 212 8.15 -2.99 16.11
CA PHE A 212 9.16 -2.43 15.23
C PHE A 212 8.53 -1.72 14.04
N ILE A 213 9.14 -0.62 13.62
CA ILE A 213 8.76 0.12 12.43
C ILE A 213 9.92 0.19 11.45
N ARG A 214 9.61 0.08 10.16
CA ARG A 214 10.52 0.25 9.04
C ARG A 214 10.19 1.55 8.32
N VAL A 215 11.15 2.48 8.27
CA VAL A 215 10.98 3.83 7.74
C VAL A 215 11.89 4.03 6.55
N ASN A 216 11.34 4.35 5.39
CA ASN A 216 12.13 4.81 4.26
C ASN A 216 12.76 6.16 4.58
N ILE A 217 14.08 6.24 4.44
CA ILE A 217 14.82 7.49 4.58
C ILE A 217 14.97 8.10 3.20
N SER A 218 14.36 9.25 2.95
CA SER A 218 14.42 9.94 1.65
C SER A 218 15.73 10.69 1.44
N THR A 219 15.94 11.20 0.23
CA THR A 219 17.01 12.17 -0.10
C THR A 219 16.80 13.51 0.61
N THR A 220 17.76 14.43 0.48
CA THR A 220 17.65 15.82 0.97
C THR A 220 16.39 16.50 0.39
N ASP A 221 15.72 17.31 1.22
CA ASP A 221 14.43 17.96 0.93
C ASP A 221 13.28 17.00 0.57
N HIS A 222 13.41 15.71 0.90
CA HIS A 222 12.41 14.67 0.63
C HIS A 222 12.04 14.48 -0.84
N LYS A 223 12.97 14.76 -1.77
CA LYS A 223 12.72 14.70 -3.22
C LYS A 223 12.43 13.30 -3.77
N SER A 224 13.01 12.28 -3.16
CA SER A 224 12.92 10.88 -3.62
C SER A 224 13.31 9.92 -2.50
N VAL A 225 12.72 8.72 -2.49
CA VAL A 225 13.17 7.58 -1.66
C VAL A 225 14.36 6.83 -2.28
N PHE A 226 14.67 7.09 -3.56
CA PHE A 226 15.80 6.50 -4.28
C PHE A 226 17.02 7.41 -4.18
N HIS A 227 18.13 6.83 -3.73
CA HIS A 227 19.41 7.49 -3.54
C HIS A 227 20.39 7.08 -4.65
N PRO A 228 21.04 8.03 -5.34
CA PRO A 228 22.08 7.71 -6.31
C PRO A 228 23.39 7.24 -5.64
N ARG A 229 23.59 7.59 -4.37
CA ARG A 229 24.69 7.17 -3.50
C ARG A 229 24.25 7.30 -2.05
N VAL A 230 24.68 6.37 -1.20
CA VAL A 230 24.47 6.44 0.25
C VAL A 230 25.82 6.50 0.96
N THR A 231 25.97 7.37 1.95
CA THR A 231 27.17 7.39 2.80
C THR A 231 26.72 7.20 4.24
N ILE A 232 27.22 6.16 4.91
CA ILE A 232 26.90 5.84 6.30
C ILE A 232 28.16 5.98 7.14
N SER A 233 28.05 6.58 8.32
CA SER A 233 29.15 6.65 9.28
C SER A 233 28.70 6.31 10.69
N SER A 234 29.57 5.67 11.46
CA SER A 234 29.38 5.39 12.88
C SER A 234 30.54 5.95 13.70
N SER A 235 30.26 6.47 14.90
CA SER A 235 31.27 6.88 15.88
C SER A 235 31.77 5.71 16.74
N GLY A 236 31.05 4.58 16.75
CA GLY A 236 31.40 3.35 17.46
C GLY A 236 31.63 2.19 16.51
N ARG A 237 31.90 1.01 17.07
CA ARG A 237 31.96 -0.24 16.29
C ARG A 237 30.57 -0.63 15.77
N TRP A 238 30.57 -1.24 14.61
CA TRP A 238 29.37 -1.56 13.85
C TRP A 238 29.62 -2.75 12.93
N GLN A 239 28.56 -3.29 12.35
CA GLN A 239 28.60 -4.46 11.50
C GLN A 239 27.84 -4.17 10.21
N VAL A 240 28.37 -4.70 9.10
CA VAL A 240 27.68 -4.81 7.82
C VAL A 240 27.47 -6.29 7.51
N ALA A 241 26.27 -6.67 7.07
CA ALA A 241 25.94 -8.03 6.66
C ALA A 241 25.13 -8.05 5.37
N GLU A 242 25.38 -9.05 4.53
CA GLU A 242 24.51 -9.37 3.38
C GLU A 242 23.69 -10.60 3.79
N ALA A 243 22.42 -10.39 4.09
CA ALA A 243 21.61 -11.40 4.76
C ALA A 243 21.38 -12.66 3.92
N VAL A 244 21.35 -12.53 2.59
CA VAL A 244 21.11 -13.64 1.66
C VAL A 244 22.30 -14.58 1.56
N THR A 245 23.52 -14.04 1.47
CA THR A 245 24.74 -14.85 1.33
C THR A 245 25.31 -15.30 2.68
N GLY A 246 24.84 -14.71 3.78
CA GLY A 246 25.36 -14.92 5.12
C GLY A 246 26.68 -14.18 5.38
N PHE A 247 27.14 -13.33 4.46
CA PHE A 247 28.31 -12.49 4.66
C PHE A 247 28.12 -11.54 5.84
N SER A 248 29.18 -11.34 6.62
CA SER A 248 29.21 -10.41 7.75
C SER A 248 30.62 -9.88 7.99
N ARG A 249 30.73 -8.58 8.28
CA ARG A 249 31.97 -7.90 8.60
C ARG A 249 31.76 -6.89 9.71
N GLN A 250 32.61 -6.95 10.75
CA GLN A 250 32.69 -5.90 11.76
C GLN A 250 33.60 -4.77 11.28
N LEU A 251 33.21 -3.54 11.57
CA LEU A 251 33.88 -2.31 11.20
C LEU A 251 34.19 -1.50 12.46
N ALA A 252 35.37 -0.89 12.50
CA ALA A 252 35.67 0.17 13.47
C ALA A 252 34.89 1.45 13.13
N ALA A 253 34.89 2.41 14.06
CA ALA A 253 34.34 3.74 13.81
C ALA A 253 34.90 4.34 12.51
N GLY A 254 34.03 4.96 11.71
CA GLY A 254 34.41 5.43 10.38
C GLY A 254 33.22 5.55 9.44
N THR A 255 33.53 5.65 8.15
CA THR A 255 32.55 5.94 7.09
C THR A 255 32.68 4.92 5.96
N VAL A 256 31.54 4.52 5.41
CA VAL A 256 31.43 3.73 4.18
C VAL A 256 30.54 4.45 3.17
N SER A 257 30.77 4.21 1.89
CA SER A 257 29.93 4.71 0.79
C SER A 257 29.39 3.55 -0.04
N LEU A 258 28.15 3.69 -0.49
CA LEU A 258 27.42 2.71 -1.28
C LEU A 258 26.98 3.34 -2.59
N GLU A 259 27.22 2.65 -3.69
CA GLU A 259 26.80 3.05 -5.03
C GLU A 259 26.02 1.92 -5.69
N PRO A 260 24.90 2.23 -6.38
CA PRO A 260 24.21 1.23 -7.17
C PRO A 260 25.08 0.81 -8.36
N THR A 261 25.04 -0.48 -8.69
CA THR A 261 25.69 -1.09 -9.85
C THR A 261 24.65 -1.82 -10.69
N ALA A 262 25.03 -2.31 -11.87
CA ALA A 262 24.12 -3.09 -12.72
C ALA A 262 23.58 -4.35 -12.01
N ASN A 263 24.34 -4.93 -11.08
CA ASN A 263 24.05 -6.22 -10.45
C ASN A 263 23.96 -6.14 -8.91
N GLY A 264 23.76 -4.95 -8.33
CA GLY A 264 23.64 -4.78 -6.88
C GLY A 264 24.31 -3.52 -6.35
N ILE A 265 25.11 -3.64 -5.28
CA ILE A 265 25.70 -2.52 -4.54
C ILE A 265 27.23 -2.64 -4.52
N LYS A 266 27.93 -1.55 -4.83
CA LYS A 266 29.36 -1.40 -4.51
C LYS A 266 29.51 -0.69 -3.16
N LEU A 267 30.21 -1.32 -2.22
CA LEU A 267 30.56 -0.77 -0.92
C LEU A 267 32.04 -0.39 -0.89
N SER A 268 32.36 0.85 -0.53
CA SER A 268 33.72 1.35 -0.40
C SER A 268 33.95 1.93 0.99
N GLY A 269 35.12 1.70 1.60
CA GLY A 269 35.49 2.22 2.91
C GLY A 269 36.97 2.07 3.23
N GLY A 270 37.34 2.21 4.51
CA GLY A 270 38.74 2.06 4.96
C GLY A 270 39.34 0.66 4.74
N PHE A 271 38.51 -0.32 4.38
CA PHE A 271 38.90 -1.69 4.05
C PHE A 271 39.04 -1.96 2.54
N GLY A 272 38.90 -0.94 1.68
CA GLY A 272 38.89 -1.08 0.23
C GLY A 272 37.46 -1.07 -0.35
N GLU A 273 37.28 -1.70 -1.51
CA GLU A 273 36.00 -1.78 -2.23
C GLU A 273 35.57 -3.24 -2.42
N GLU A 274 34.27 -3.50 -2.28
CA GLU A 274 33.67 -4.82 -2.45
C GLU A 274 32.26 -4.69 -3.08
N GLY A 275 31.87 -5.67 -3.89
CA GLY A 275 30.56 -5.70 -4.57
C GLY A 275 29.64 -6.75 -3.96
N TYR A 276 28.36 -6.41 -3.84
CA TYR A 276 27.31 -7.28 -3.29
C TYR A 276 26.10 -7.28 -4.22
N SER A 277 25.36 -8.38 -4.26
CA SER A 277 24.20 -8.54 -5.15
C SER A 277 22.87 -8.33 -4.45
N HIS A 278 22.86 -8.34 -3.12
CA HIS A 278 21.67 -8.19 -2.30
C HIS A 278 21.74 -6.98 -1.37
N ARG A 279 20.69 -6.80 -0.56
CA ARG A 279 20.61 -5.76 0.45
C ARG A 279 21.67 -5.93 1.55
N LEU A 280 22.18 -4.80 2.04
CA LEU A 280 23.16 -4.73 3.11
C LEU A 280 22.52 -4.17 4.39
N LEU A 281 22.69 -4.90 5.49
CA LEU A 281 22.22 -4.52 6.82
C LEU A 281 23.38 -3.93 7.63
N PHE A 282 23.18 -2.72 8.14
CA PHE A 282 24.11 -2.01 9.01
C PHE A 282 23.55 -1.92 10.43
N THR A 283 24.31 -2.42 11.40
CA THR A 283 23.89 -2.46 12.81
C THR A 283 25.01 -1.94 13.70
N SER A 284 24.68 -1.12 14.69
CA SER A 284 25.62 -0.66 15.72
C SER A 284 25.92 -1.77 16.70
N LEU A 285 27.17 -1.90 17.16
CA LEU A 285 27.58 -2.87 18.19
C LEU A 285 27.72 -2.24 19.58
N GLU A 286 27.54 -0.93 19.68
CA GLU A 286 27.80 -0.12 20.88
C GLU A 286 26.64 0.87 21.15
N ASP A 287 25.46 0.61 20.60
CA ASP A 287 24.27 1.47 20.67
C ASP A 287 24.49 2.94 20.23
N THR A 288 25.56 3.21 19.47
CA THR A 288 25.75 4.52 18.83
C THR A 288 24.88 4.62 17.57
N PRO A 289 24.21 5.75 17.32
CA PRO A 289 23.38 5.90 16.12
C PRO A 289 24.22 5.95 14.85
N LEU A 290 23.67 5.44 13.75
CA LEU A 290 24.28 5.43 12.42
C LEU A 290 23.90 6.72 11.68
N THR A 291 24.89 7.50 11.24
CA THR A 291 24.68 8.75 10.52
C THR A 291 24.59 8.50 9.02
N VAL A 292 23.54 8.97 8.37
CA VAL A 292 23.43 8.98 6.89
C VAL A 292 23.99 10.31 6.38
N ALA A 293 25.28 10.32 6.08
CA ALA A 293 26.03 11.53 5.75
C ALA A 293 25.78 12.07 4.33
N SER A 294 25.10 11.30 3.47
CA SER A 294 24.74 11.71 2.10
C SER A 294 23.47 12.57 2.02
N ILE A 295 22.79 12.83 3.14
CA ILE A 295 21.58 13.64 3.22
C ILE A 295 21.66 14.71 4.30
N THR A 296 20.76 15.68 4.26
CA THR A 296 20.52 16.62 5.35
C THR A 296 19.04 16.67 5.76
N ARG A 297 18.81 16.96 7.04
CA ARG A 297 17.52 17.30 7.64
C ARG A 297 17.71 18.58 8.42
N SER A 298 16.93 19.62 8.12
CA SER A 298 17.09 20.96 8.73
C SER A 298 18.55 21.44 8.81
N GLY A 299 19.33 21.25 7.73
CA GLY A 299 20.72 21.67 7.63
C GLY A 299 21.74 20.80 8.39
N LYS A 300 21.32 19.71 9.03
CA LYS A 300 22.19 18.78 9.78
C LYS A 300 22.23 17.40 9.12
N ARG A 301 23.31 16.66 9.37
CA ARG A 301 23.40 15.23 8.99
C ARG A 301 22.61 14.40 10.01
N PRO A 302 21.55 13.69 9.61
CA PRO A 302 20.73 12.92 10.54
C PRO A 302 21.42 11.62 10.95
N ALA A 303 21.18 11.19 12.18
CA ALA A 303 21.66 9.92 12.73
C ALA A 303 20.48 9.12 13.29
N TYR A 304 20.51 7.81 13.08
CA TYR A 304 19.39 6.91 13.32
C TYR A 304 19.81 5.78 14.25
N PHE A 305 18.97 5.48 15.24
CA PHE A 305 19.09 4.29 16.05
C PHE A 305 18.46 3.08 15.35
N GLY A 306 18.69 1.89 15.90
CA GLY A 306 18.29 0.63 15.27
C GLY A 306 19.25 0.24 14.14
N SER A 307 18.72 -0.36 13.09
CA SER A 307 19.48 -0.78 11.92
C SER A 307 19.16 0.06 10.69
N LEU A 308 20.12 0.14 9.78
CA LEU A 308 19.91 0.70 8.45
C LEU A 308 20.07 -0.42 7.43
N GLU A 309 19.06 -0.66 6.63
CA GLU A 309 19.10 -1.61 5.53
C GLU A 309 19.15 -0.84 4.21
N VAL A 310 20.13 -1.16 3.36
CA VAL A 310 20.28 -0.54 2.04
C VAL A 310 20.07 -1.59 0.96
N ALA A 311 19.07 -1.39 0.10
CA ALA A 311 18.71 -2.32 -0.97
C ALA A 311 18.91 -1.69 -2.36
N PRO A 312 19.43 -2.43 -3.36
CA PRO A 312 19.44 -1.97 -4.74
C PRO A 312 18.04 -2.13 -5.36
N MET A 313 17.51 -1.09 -5.98
CA MET A 313 16.21 -1.11 -6.65
C MET A 313 16.27 -0.39 -8.01
N GLN A 314 15.25 -0.59 -8.84
CA GLN A 314 15.09 0.18 -10.07
C GLN A 314 14.95 1.68 -9.71
N GLY A 315 15.91 2.50 -10.14
CA GLY A 315 15.96 3.93 -9.82
C GLY A 315 17.02 4.34 -8.80
N GLY A 316 17.67 3.39 -8.10
CA GLY A 316 18.79 3.67 -7.20
C GLY A 316 18.81 2.79 -5.95
N LEU A 317 19.45 3.28 -4.89
CA LEU A 317 19.47 2.62 -3.58
C LEU A 317 18.29 3.10 -2.74
N VAL A 318 17.65 2.20 -2.00
CA VAL A 318 16.64 2.55 -0.98
C VAL A 318 17.24 2.28 0.40
N ILE A 319 16.94 3.15 1.37
CA ILE A 319 17.35 2.99 2.77
C ILE A 319 16.10 2.79 3.62
N ALA A 320 16.01 1.66 4.31
CA ALA A 320 15.01 1.42 5.35
C ALA A 320 15.69 1.45 6.74
N ASN A 321 15.25 2.37 7.60
CA ASN A 321 15.63 2.36 9.02
C ASN A 321 14.63 1.51 9.81
N GLU A 322 15.10 0.49 10.50
CA GLU A 322 14.29 -0.35 11.37
C GLU A 322 14.67 -0.15 12.84
N LEU A 323 13.67 0.15 13.67
CA LEU A 323 13.84 0.46 15.09
C LEU A 323 12.55 0.21 15.88
N PRO A 324 12.63 0.14 17.23
CA PRO A 324 11.43 0.05 18.06
C PRO A 324 10.48 1.22 17.83
N LEU A 325 9.17 0.95 17.72
CA LEU A 325 8.13 1.93 17.45
C LEU A 325 8.17 3.09 18.45
N GLU A 326 8.34 2.78 19.74
CA GLU A 326 8.43 3.79 20.80
C GLU A 326 9.65 4.70 20.63
N GLN A 327 10.77 4.16 20.16
CA GLN A 327 11.97 4.98 19.89
C GLN A 327 11.77 5.86 18.65
N TYR A 328 11.10 5.36 17.62
CA TYR A 328 10.70 6.16 16.45
C TYR A 328 9.84 7.37 16.84
N LEU A 329 8.85 7.16 17.71
CA LEU A 329 7.92 8.20 18.15
C LEU A 329 8.62 9.33 18.92
N CYS A 330 9.69 9.03 19.66
CA CYS A 330 10.52 10.05 20.33
C CYS A 330 11.13 11.08 19.36
N TYR A 331 11.24 10.74 18.07
CA TYR A 331 11.73 11.63 17.01
C TYR A 331 10.63 12.18 16.11
N VAL A 332 9.49 11.49 15.99
CA VAL A 332 8.33 11.98 15.23
C VAL A 332 7.59 13.07 16.00
N VAL A 333 7.19 12.79 17.25
CA VAL A 333 6.39 13.71 18.05
C VAL A 333 6.97 15.13 18.08
N PRO A 334 8.27 15.34 18.39
CA PRO A 334 8.84 16.69 18.41
C PRO A 334 9.15 17.27 17.02
N SER A 335 9.18 16.44 15.97
CA SER A 335 9.34 16.91 14.59
C SER A 335 7.99 17.35 13.99
N GLU A 336 6.88 16.82 14.51
CA GLU A 336 5.51 17.14 14.09
C GLU A 336 4.89 18.28 14.90
N MET A 337 5.07 18.26 16.23
CA MET A 337 4.46 19.22 17.14
C MET A 337 5.52 19.90 18.01
N PRO A 338 5.49 21.25 18.15
CA PRO A 338 6.44 21.95 19.01
C PRO A 338 6.25 21.58 20.49
N SER A 339 7.33 21.18 21.17
CA SER A 339 7.28 20.81 22.61
C SER A 339 6.78 21.92 23.55
N SER A 340 6.81 23.17 23.10
CA SER A 340 6.21 24.31 23.80
C SER A 340 4.68 24.25 23.91
N PHE A 341 4.02 23.28 23.25
CA PHE A 341 2.57 23.09 23.34
C PHE A 341 2.14 22.38 24.63
N GLY A 342 3.09 21.86 25.41
CA GLY A 342 2.83 21.25 26.72
C GLY A 342 2.62 19.73 26.68
N PRO A 343 2.67 19.07 27.85
CA PRO A 343 2.72 17.62 27.95
C PRO A 343 1.42 16.94 27.47
N GLU A 344 0.25 17.52 27.72
CA GLU A 344 -1.04 16.95 27.28
C GLU A 344 -1.16 16.98 25.76
N ALA A 345 -0.72 18.06 25.11
CA ALA A 345 -0.70 18.16 23.65
C ALA A 345 0.29 17.16 23.04
N MET A 346 1.48 17.01 23.64
CA MET A 346 2.46 15.99 23.23
C MET A 346 1.91 14.57 23.39
N ALA A 347 1.15 14.29 24.46
CA ALA A 347 0.53 12.99 24.68
C ALA A 347 -0.52 12.67 23.61
N VAL A 348 -1.36 13.64 23.24
CA VAL A 348 -2.31 13.51 22.13
C VAL A 348 -1.57 13.24 20.82
N GLN A 349 -0.51 14.00 20.51
CA GLN A 349 0.29 13.79 19.31
C GLN A 349 0.99 12.42 19.31
N ALA A 350 1.47 11.94 20.45
CA ALA A 350 2.10 10.62 20.58
C ALA A 350 1.11 9.49 20.25
N ILE A 351 -0.11 9.54 20.80
CA ILE A 351 -1.17 8.57 20.51
C ILE A 351 -1.57 8.63 19.03
N ALA A 352 -1.78 9.83 18.49
CA ALA A 352 -2.12 10.01 17.07
C ALA A 352 -1.01 9.50 16.14
N ALA A 353 0.25 9.83 16.44
CA ALA A 353 1.40 9.40 15.65
C ALA A 353 1.63 7.89 15.71
N ARG A 354 1.46 7.27 16.89
CA ARG A 354 1.52 5.81 17.03
C ARG A 354 0.43 5.13 16.23
N THR A 355 -0.78 5.64 16.30
CA THR A 355 -1.91 5.10 15.53
C THR A 355 -1.66 5.20 14.03
N TYR A 356 -1.14 6.33 13.55
CA TYR A 356 -0.75 6.50 12.14
C TYR A 356 0.26 5.44 11.72
N ALA A 357 1.34 5.28 12.49
CA ALA A 357 2.38 4.28 12.22
C ALA A 357 1.82 2.86 12.16
N VAL A 358 1.01 2.47 13.16
CA VAL A 358 0.39 1.15 13.27
C VAL A 358 -0.58 0.90 12.11
N SER A 359 -1.44 1.86 11.78
CA SER A 359 -2.37 1.76 10.63
C SER A 359 -1.61 1.58 9.31
N ASN A 360 -0.47 2.25 9.13
CA ASN A 360 0.35 2.13 7.92
C ASN A 360 1.11 0.80 7.83
N MET A 361 1.45 0.17 8.96
CA MET A 361 1.98 -1.20 8.97
C MET A 361 0.97 -2.19 8.35
N GLU A 362 -0.33 -2.02 8.64
CA GLU A 362 -1.40 -2.85 8.05
C GLU A 362 -1.73 -2.48 6.59
N ALA A 363 -1.62 -1.20 6.22
CA ALA A 363 -2.02 -0.69 4.91
C ALA A 363 -1.02 -1.00 3.79
N SER A 364 0.27 -1.22 4.13
CA SER A 364 1.32 -1.66 3.19
C SER A 364 1.65 -0.67 2.06
N GLY A 365 1.42 0.64 2.24
CA GLY A 365 1.64 1.66 1.20
C GLY A 365 3.08 1.76 0.68
N TRP A 366 4.07 1.36 1.47
CA TRP A 366 5.51 1.38 1.13
C TRP A 366 6.15 -0.02 1.07
N GLN A 367 5.33 -1.07 0.96
CA GLN A 367 5.82 -2.45 0.99
C GLN A 367 6.78 -2.77 -0.15
N SER A 368 6.58 -2.16 -1.33
CA SER A 368 7.46 -2.35 -2.50
C SER A 368 8.91 -1.97 -2.21
N THR A 369 9.12 -1.03 -1.29
CA THR A 369 10.43 -0.55 -0.84
C THR A 369 10.85 -1.10 0.52
N SER A 370 10.16 -2.15 1.01
CA SER A 370 10.42 -2.78 2.30
C SER A 370 10.23 -1.88 3.53
N ALA A 371 9.29 -0.94 3.48
CA ALA A 371 9.00 -0.02 4.58
C ALA A 371 7.50 0.08 4.89
N HIS A 372 7.19 0.59 6.08
CA HIS A 372 5.82 0.91 6.51
C HIS A 372 5.46 2.35 6.17
N VAL A 373 6.41 3.27 6.35
CA VAL A 373 6.25 4.72 6.18
C VAL A 373 7.49 5.35 5.54
N VAL A 374 7.40 6.62 5.12
CA VAL A 374 8.53 7.43 4.66
C VAL A 374 8.75 8.62 5.60
N ASP A 375 9.99 9.08 5.76
CA ASP A 375 10.37 10.17 6.66
C ASP A 375 10.02 11.58 6.13
N SER A 376 8.88 11.75 5.47
CA SER A 376 8.42 13.01 4.88
C SER A 376 6.95 13.29 5.19
N VAL A 377 6.45 14.44 4.72
CA VAL A 377 5.02 14.81 4.81
C VAL A 377 4.08 13.85 4.07
N LEU A 378 4.62 12.93 3.24
CA LEU A 378 3.84 11.82 2.67
C LEU A 378 3.47 10.78 3.73
N SER A 379 4.10 10.82 4.91
CA SER A 379 3.71 10.04 6.06
C SER A 379 3.85 10.87 7.33
N GLN A 380 4.98 10.76 8.05
CA GLN A 380 5.24 11.54 9.25
C GLN A 380 6.63 12.15 9.18
N VAL A 381 6.77 13.37 9.67
CA VAL A 381 8.06 14.04 9.75
C VAL A 381 8.90 13.31 10.81
N TYR A 382 9.97 12.66 10.38
CA TYR A 382 10.83 11.85 11.24
C TYR A 382 12.24 12.46 11.33
N ASN A 383 12.72 12.64 12.56
CA ASN A 383 14.09 13.06 12.89
C ASN A 383 14.50 14.44 12.31
N ASN A 384 13.56 15.39 12.25
CA ASN A 384 13.84 16.74 11.78
C ASN A 384 14.31 17.69 12.91
N SER A 385 13.89 17.44 14.16
CA SER A 385 14.21 18.29 15.31
C SER A 385 14.95 17.60 16.47
N GLY A 386 15.27 16.31 16.35
CA GLY A 386 15.83 15.50 17.44
C GLY A 386 14.82 15.26 18.58
N THR A 387 15.26 14.66 19.69
CA THR A 387 14.40 14.39 20.86
C THR A 387 14.41 15.55 21.87
N ASN A 388 13.43 15.58 22.78
CA ASN A 388 13.43 16.47 23.95
C ASN A 388 12.68 15.82 25.14
N PRO A 389 12.90 16.27 26.39
CA PRO A 389 12.33 15.63 27.58
C PRO A 389 10.80 15.53 27.58
N VAL A 390 10.08 16.56 27.12
CA VAL A 390 8.61 16.58 27.11
C VAL A 390 8.06 15.53 26.15
N ALA A 391 8.66 15.40 24.97
CA ALA A 391 8.29 14.35 24.01
C ALA A 391 8.62 12.94 24.52
N LEU A 392 9.78 12.76 25.15
CA LEU A 392 10.16 11.47 25.76
C LEU A 392 9.16 11.03 26.82
N GLU A 393 8.78 11.95 27.72
CA GLU A 393 7.80 11.69 28.77
C GLU A 393 6.41 11.39 28.20
N ALA A 394 5.95 12.16 27.21
CA ALA A 394 4.66 11.94 26.56
C ALA A 394 4.57 10.59 25.83
N VAL A 395 5.64 10.20 25.12
CA VAL A 395 5.71 8.89 24.44
C VAL A 395 5.69 7.76 25.47
N ALA A 396 6.48 7.88 26.55
CA ALA A 396 6.51 6.89 27.62
C ALA A 396 5.18 6.76 28.36
N ALA A 397 4.54 7.88 28.70
CA ALA A 397 3.26 7.92 29.42
C ALA A 397 2.08 7.36 28.59
N THR A 398 2.21 7.38 27.26
CA THR A 398 1.20 6.88 26.32
C THR A 398 1.65 5.62 25.60
N ARG A 399 2.66 4.91 26.12
CA ARG A 399 3.21 3.70 25.51
C ARG A 399 2.08 2.72 25.15
N GLY A 400 2.07 2.22 23.92
CA GLY A 400 1.05 1.29 23.44
C GLY A 400 -0.33 1.89 23.18
N GLN A 401 -0.60 3.14 23.55
CA GLN A 401 -1.92 3.72 23.32
C GLN A 401 -2.10 4.13 21.87
N ILE A 402 -3.13 3.59 21.23
CA ILE A 402 -3.59 3.94 19.88
C ILE A 402 -5.08 4.30 19.89
N ILE A 403 -5.53 4.92 18.81
CA ILE A 403 -6.93 5.19 18.52
C ILE A 403 -7.45 4.05 17.64
N ALA A 404 -8.46 3.32 18.11
CA ALA A 404 -9.08 2.21 17.40
C ALA A 404 -10.49 2.55 16.94
N ALA A 405 -10.86 1.98 15.80
CA ALA A 405 -12.21 1.99 15.24
C ALA A 405 -12.71 0.54 15.15
N GLY A 406 -13.41 0.09 16.18
CA GLY A 406 -13.66 -1.34 16.39
C GLY A 406 -12.36 -2.08 16.69
N GLU A 407 -12.11 -3.19 16.01
CA GLU A 407 -10.93 -4.04 16.23
C GLU A 407 -9.68 -3.59 15.45
N ARG A 408 -9.76 -2.49 14.68
CA ARG A 408 -8.66 -2.02 13.84
C ARG A 408 -8.14 -0.64 14.27
N PRO A 409 -6.85 -0.35 14.06
CA PRO A 409 -6.32 1.01 14.17
C PRO A 409 -7.13 1.97 13.29
N ALA A 410 -7.52 3.11 13.84
CA ALA A 410 -8.25 4.13 13.10
C ALA A 410 -7.33 4.78 12.04
N ASP A 411 -7.90 5.20 10.89
CA ASP A 411 -7.20 6.11 9.98
C ASP A 411 -7.11 7.48 10.66
N ILE A 412 -5.88 7.91 10.97
CA ILE A 412 -5.60 9.15 11.66
C ILE A 412 -4.93 10.14 10.72
N ARG A 413 -5.46 11.36 10.69
CA ARG A 413 -4.90 12.49 9.96
C ARG A 413 -4.75 13.66 10.92
N TYR A 414 -3.68 14.41 10.77
CA TYR A 414 -3.44 15.60 11.56
C TYR A 414 -2.72 16.66 10.73
N PHE A 415 -2.95 17.92 11.06
CA PHE A 415 -2.42 19.06 10.35
C PHE A 415 -2.17 20.23 11.31
N SER A 416 -1.49 21.27 10.83
CA SER A 416 -0.99 22.33 11.70
C SER A 416 -2.09 23.18 12.31
N THR A 417 -2.95 23.76 11.48
CA THR A 417 -3.91 24.77 11.93
C THR A 417 -5.17 24.73 11.08
N SER A 418 -6.34 24.80 11.71
CA SER A 418 -7.63 24.91 11.02
C SER A 418 -7.98 26.36 10.68
N CYS A 419 -8.88 26.56 9.73
CA CYS A 419 -9.52 27.87 9.54
C CYS A 419 -10.60 28.15 10.61
N GLY A 420 -10.74 27.27 11.61
CA GLY A 420 -11.88 27.18 12.52
C GLY A 420 -12.88 26.07 12.14
N PHE A 421 -12.61 25.31 11.08
CA PHE A 421 -13.30 24.06 10.71
C PHE A 421 -12.30 22.99 10.25
N SER A 422 -12.63 21.72 10.48
CA SER A 422 -12.03 20.60 9.75
C SER A 422 -12.80 20.29 8.45
N ALA A 423 -12.20 19.52 7.55
CA ALA A 423 -12.80 19.02 6.32
C ALA A 423 -13.12 17.52 6.41
N ASN A 424 -14.08 17.06 5.60
CA ASN A 424 -14.32 15.63 5.42
C ASN A 424 -13.18 15.01 4.59
N SER A 425 -12.72 13.80 4.95
CA SER A 425 -11.60 13.13 4.25
C SER A 425 -11.83 12.96 2.73
N HIS A 426 -13.04 12.59 2.34
CA HIS A 426 -13.44 12.35 0.95
C HIS A 426 -13.63 13.65 0.12
N GLU A 427 -13.62 14.82 0.76
CA GLU A 427 -13.60 16.12 0.08
C GLU A 427 -12.17 16.55 -0.27
N VAL A 428 -11.18 15.99 0.42
CA VAL A 428 -9.75 16.27 0.24
C VAL A 428 -9.07 15.21 -0.64
N TRP A 429 -9.37 13.94 -0.40
CA TRP A 429 -8.79 12.78 -1.12
C TRP A 429 -9.86 11.90 -1.77
N PHE A 430 -9.47 11.07 -2.75
CA PHE A 430 -10.38 10.05 -3.29
C PHE A 430 -10.65 9.01 -2.21
N GLY A 431 -11.92 8.66 -2.02
CA GLY A 431 -12.28 7.62 -1.09
C GLY A 431 -13.74 7.69 -0.67
N LYS A 432 -14.14 6.70 0.12
CA LYS A 432 -15.43 6.71 0.80
C LYS A 432 -15.34 7.61 2.04
N PRO A 433 -16.45 8.21 2.49
CA PRO A 433 -16.49 8.92 3.76
C PRO A 433 -15.98 8.04 4.91
N VAL A 434 -15.15 8.62 5.79
CA VAL A 434 -14.66 7.99 7.02
C VAL A 434 -15.32 8.69 8.20
N ALA A 435 -16.08 7.94 9.01
CA ALA A 435 -17.00 8.50 9.99
C ALA A 435 -16.36 9.45 11.01
N TRP A 436 -15.12 9.16 11.43
CA TRP A 436 -14.37 9.98 12.39
C TRP A 436 -13.44 11.01 11.75
N LEU A 437 -13.34 11.06 10.42
CA LEU A 437 -12.60 12.11 9.67
C LEU A 437 -13.60 13.03 8.95
N SER A 438 -14.52 13.58 9.74
CA SER A 438 -15.59 14.44 9.25
C SER A 438 -15.28 15.93 9.46
N SER A 439 -15.96 16.78 8.70
CA SER A 439 -15.97 18.21 8.93
C SER A 439 -16.63 18.53 10.28
N ARG A 440 -16.00 19.40 11.06
CA ARG A 440 -16.48 19.83 12.38
C ARG A 440 -16.00 21.26 12.70
N PRO A 441 -16.82 22.08 13.37
CA PRO A 441 -16.39 23.36 13.89
C PRO A 441 -15.30 23.19 14.96
N GLN A 442 -14.30 24.06 14.93
CA GLN A 442 -13.21 24.16 15.91
C GLN A 442 -13.48 25.32 16.86
N PHE A 443 -14.71 25.38 17.37
CA PHE A 443 -15.23 26.33 18.36
C PHE A 443 -16.53 25.75 18.97
N PRO A 444 -17.03 26.29 20.09
CA PRO A 444 -18.32 25.90 20.62
C PRO A 444 -19.47 26.38 19.72
N GLY A 445 -20.27 25.44 19.19
CA GLY A 445 -21.46 25.75 18.38
C GLY A 445 -21.48 25.02 17.04
N THR A 446 -22.39 25.43 16.17
CA THR A 446 -22.57 24.91 14.81
C THR A 446 -22.72 26.07 13.85
N LEU A 447 -22.14 25.95 12.66
CA LEU A 447 -22.28 26.91 11.58
C LEU A 447 -22.17 26.15 10.25
N GLU A 448 -22.97 26.52 9.26
CA GLU A 448 -22.86 25.98 7.90
C GLU A 448 -22.05 26.96 7.06
N ILE A 449 -20.95 26.49 6.48
CA ILE A 449 -20.01 27.31 5.68
C ILE A 449 -19.66 26.66 4.34
N GLY A 450 -20.56 25.80 3.86
CA GLY A 450 -20.35 25.00 2.64
C GLY A 450 -20.57 25.78 1.33
N ASP A 451 -21.07 27.01 1.39
CA ASP A 451 -21.24 27.91 0.24
C ASP A 451 -20.25 29.10 0.29
N GLU A 452 -20.08 29.79 -0.83
CA GLU A 452 -19.11 30.90 -0.96
C GLU A 452 -19.41 32.10 -0.05
N GLU A 453 -20.68 32.45 0.13
CA GLU A 453 -21.07 33.64 0.89
C GLU A 453 -20.87 33.40 2.38
N SER A 454 -21.39 32.28 2.89
CA SER A 454 -21.22 31.88 4.29
C SER A 454 -19.74 31.64 4.64
N PHE A 455 -18.97 31.04 3.73
CA PHE A 455 -17.52 30.85 3.94
C PHE A 455 -16.77 32.19 4.01
N ARG A 456 -17.08 33.12 3.10
CA ARG A 456 -16.48 34.45 3.08
C ARG A 456 -16.75 35.18 4.39
N ASP A 457 -18.00 35.20 4.83
CA ASP A 457 -18.39 35.84 6.09
C ASP A 457 -17.68 35.21 7.29
N PHE A 458 -17.52 33.89 7.32
CA PHE A 458 -16.80 33.18 8.36
C PHE A 458 -15.29 33.48 8.40
N ILE A 459 -14.64 33.60 7.24
CA ILE A 459 -13.21 33.95 7.20
C ILE A 459 -12.99 35.39 7.66
N LEU A 460 -13.87 36.31 7.27
CA LEU A 460 -13.80 37.73 7.65
C LEU A 460 -14.21 37.97 9.12
N ASN A 461 -15.18 37.21 9.62
CA ASN A 461 -15.76 37.37 10.96
C ASN A 461 -15.70 36.03 11.73
N PRO A 462 -14.50 35.57 12.13
CA PRO A 462 -14.36 34.31 12.85
C PRO A 462 -15.02 34.34 14.24
N PRO A 463 -15.51 33.20 14.75
CA PRO A 463 -15.94 33.07 16.15
C PRO A 463 -14.82 33.42 17.14
N ALA A 464 -15.15 34.18 18.18
CA ALA A 464 -14.17 34.69 19.17
C ALA A 464 -13.49 33.62 20.04
N GLU A 465 -14.04 32.40 20.06
CA GLU A 465 -13.52 31.27 20.85
C GLU A 465 -12.92 30.16 19.98
N ALA A 466 -12.60 30.43 18.72
CA ALA A 466 -11.98 29.47 17.83
C ALA A 466 -10.69 28.88 18.43
N TYR A 467 -10.60 27.55 18.48
CA TYR A 467 -9.51 26.84 19.17
C TYR A 467 -8.15 27.12 18.52
N ASP A 468 -8.14 27.31 17.21
CA ASP A 468 -6.94 27.57 16.42
C ASP A 468 -6.48 29.03 16.39
N GLN A 469 -7.24 29.97 16.98
CA GLN A 469 -7.04 31.42 16.77
C GLN A 469 -5.69 31.99 17.22
N GLN A 470 -4.95 31.26 18.05
CA GLN A 470 -3.60 31.66 18.47
C GLN A 470 -2.52 31.30 17.44
N SER A 471 -2.85 30.52 16.41
CA SER A 471 -1.91 30.19 15.35
C SER A 471 -1.71 31.39 14.43
N PRO A 472 -0.46 31.78 14.09
CA PRO A 472 -0.19 32.73 13.02
C PRO A 472 -0.90 32.41 11.71
N TRP A 473 -1.18 31.12 11.46
CA TRP A 473 -1.81 30.65 10.23
C TRP A 473 -3.33 30.62 10.28
N PHE A 474 -3.97 30.95 11.41
CA PHE A 474 -5.43 30.87 11.52
C PHE A 474 -6.13 31.76 10.48
N ARG A 475 -5.56 32.91 10.15
CA ARG A 475 -5.96 33.74 9.00
C ARG A 475 -4.74 34.26 8.25
N TRP A 476 -4.90 34.45 6.95
CA TRP A 476 -3.89 35.03 6.09
C TRP A 476 -4.50 35.68 4.85
N HIS A 477 -3.77 36.60 4.22
CA HIS A 477 -4.21 37.27 3.00
C HIS A 477 -3.03 37.72 2.11
N PHE A 478 -3.29 37.87 0.82
CA PHE A 478 -2.38 38.49 -0.15
C PHE A 478 -3.15 39.01 -1.36
N SER A 479 -2.55 39.90 -2.16
CA SER A 479 -3.21 40.49 -3.34
C SER A 479 -2.24 40.59 -4.50
N LEU A 480 -2.72 40.24 -5.70
CA LEU A 480 -1.91 40.23 -6.93
C LEU A 480 -2.68 40.88 -8.09
N PRO A 481 -1.99 41.66 -8.95
CA PRO A 481 -2.52 42.02 -10.26
C PRO A 481 -2.79 40.78 -11.09
N ALA A 482 -3.87 40.78 -11.89
CA ALA A 482 -4.20 39.67 -12.78
C ALA A 482 -3.05 39.33 -13.74
N SER A 483 -2.34 40.36 -14.23
CA SER A 483 -1.17 40.22 -15.10
C SER A 483 0.01 39.46 -14.47
N GLN A 484 0.11 39.44 -13.14
CA GLN A 484 1.12 38.65 -12.43
C GLN A 484 0.59 37.26 -12.08
N LEU A 485 -0.71 37.11 -11.88
CA LEU A 485 -1.36 35.85 -11.56
C LEU A 485 -1.39 34.89 -12.77
N THR A 486 -1.67 35.38 -13.98
CA THR A 486 -1.75 34.56 -15.20
C THR A 486 -0.53 33.64 -15.39
N PRO A 487 0.72 34.14 -15.48
CA PRO A 487 1.87 33.27 -15.69
C PRO A 487 2.10 32.27 -14.54
N MET A 488 1.66 32.59 -13.32
CA MET A 488 1.71 31.66 -12.19
C MET A 488 0.73 30.51 -12.37
N LEU A 489 -0.51 30.81 -12.78
CA LEU A 489 -1.54 29.81 -13.06
C LEU A 489 -1.14 28.92 -14.24
N GLU A 490 -0.61 29.50 -15.32
CA GLU A 490 -0.13 28.74 -16.49
C GLU A 490 0.99 27.77 -16.12
N LYS A 491 1.97 28.23 -15.32
CA LYS A 491 3.05 27.36 -14.88
C LYS A 491 2.55 26.25 -13.94
N ALA A 492 1.63 26.59 -13.03
CA ALA A 492 1.06 25.59 -12.14
C ALA A 492 0.20 24.56 -12.90
N LEU A 493 -0.58 24.97 -13.90
CA LEU A 493 -1.33 24.06 -14.78
C LEU A 493 -0.41 23.05 -15.45
N GLU A 494 0.72 23.49 -16.01
CA GLU A 494 1.72 22.61 -16.60
C GLU A 494 2.27 21.62 -15.55
N ASP A 495 2.72 22.12 -14.39
CA ASP A 495 3.29 21.29 -13.33
C ASP A 495 2.29 20.25 -12.81
N ILE A 496 1.02 20.63 -12.66
CA ILE A 496 -0.06 19.75 -12.19
C ILE A 496 -0.35 18.70 -13.25
N PHE A 497 -0.47 19.07 -14.53
CA PHE A 497 -0.74 18.13 -15.61
C PHE A 497 0.35 17.06 -15.74
N GLN A 498 1.62 17.44 -15.57
CA GLN A 498 2.74 16.50 -15.57
C GLN A 498 2.73 15.55 -14.35
N ALA A 499 2.21 16.01 -13.21
CA ALA A 499 2.13 15.20 -11.99
C ALA A 499 0.90 14.28 -11.99
N ASP A 500 -0.26 14.79 -12.39
CA ASP A 500 -1.53 14.07 -12.46
C ASP A 500 -2.50 14.74 -13.44
N ALA A 501 -2.49 14.27 -14.68
CA ALA A 501 -3.36 14.75 -15.75
C ALA A 501 -4.87 14.58 -15.45
N GLN A 502 -5.25 13.66 -14.55
CA GLN A 502 -6.68 13.43 -14.22
C GLN A 502 -7.29 14.60 -13.44
N CYS A 503 -6.46 15.45 -12.84
CA CYS A 503 -6.91 16.58 -12.05
C CYS A 503 -7.03 17.88 -12.87
N VAL A 504 -6.70 17.84 -14.17
CA VAL A 504 -6.75 18.99 -15.08
C VAL A 504 -7.78 18.71 -16.18
N GLU A 505 -8.85 19.49 -16.18
CA GLU A 505 -9.91 19.41 -17.18
C GLU A 505 -9.93 20.68 -18.02
N ARG A 506 -10.29 20.56 -19.30
CA ARG A 506 -10.50 21.68 -20.22
C ARG A 506 -11.97 21.74 -20.62
N LEU A 507 -12.51 22.94 -20.73
CA LEU A 507 -13.83 23.15 -21.29
C LEU A 507 -13.80 22.89 -22.81
N GLU A 508 -14.58 21.92 -23.26
CA GLU A 508 -14.81 21.61 -24.68
C GLU A 508 -16.32 21.59 -24.95
N GLY A 509 -16.79 22.52 -25.79
CA GLY A 509 -18.23 22.78 -25.91
C GLY A 509 -18.78 23.30 -24.58
N ASP A 510 -19.70 22.54 -23.98
CA ASP A 510 -20.37 22.89 -22.72
C ASP A 510 -19.91 22.02 -21.53
N GLU A 511 -18.95 21.12 -21.74
CA GLU A 511 -18.50 20.15 -20.71
C GLU A 511 -17.01 20.29 -20.42
N TYR A 512 -16.66 20.09 -19.16
CA TYR A 512 -15.27 19.93 -18.75
C TYR A 512 -14.88 18.47 -18.92
N ILE A 513 -13.86 18.22 -19.73
CA ILE A 513 -13.31 16.88 -19.97
C ILE A 513 -11.83 16.85 -19.59
N ALA A 514 -11.31 15.66 -19.26
CA ALA A 514 -9.90 15.48 -18.94
C ALA A 514 -9.01 16.01 -20.09
N ALA A 515 -8.03 16.85 -19.76
CA ALA A 515 -7.16 17.45 -20.77
C ALA A 515 -6.26 16.38 -21.41
N ALA A 516 -6.17 16.38 -22.74
CA ALA A 516 -5.19 15.55 -23.45
C ALA A 516 -3.78 16.15 -23.43
N GLU A 517 -3.68 17.47 -23.38
CA GLU A 517 -2.45 18.24 -23.30
C GLU A 517 -2.71 19.62 -22.70
N VAL A 518 -1.65 20.27 -22.19
CA VAL A 518 -1.66 21.69 -21.82
C VAL A 518 -0.78 22.44 -22.82
N PRO A 519 -1.37 23.25 -23.73
CA PRO A 519 -0.61 24.01 -24.71
C PRO A 519 0.19 25.15 -24.06
N PRO A 520 1.22 25.70 -24.72
CA PRO A 520 1.89 26.91 -24.26
C PRO A 520 0.91 28.09 -24.15
N ASN A 521 1.02 28.86 -23.07
CA ASN A 521 0.11 29.97 -22.73
C ASN A 521 -1.38 29.55 -22.74
N PRO A 522 -1.75 28.52 -21.95
CA PRO A 522 -3.06 27.88 -22.06
C PRO A 522 -4.23 28.80 -21.65
N ILE A 523 -3.96 29.90 -20.95
CA ILE A 523 -5.00 30.82 -20.44
C ILE A 523 -5.13 32.02 -21.38
N GLY A 524 -4.02 32.64 -21.79
CA GLY A 524 -4.08 33.94 -22.46
C GLY A 524 -4.41 35.06 -21.47
N GLU A 525 -5.39 35.92 -21.79
CA GLU A 525 -5.89 36.91 -20.82
C GLU A 525 -6.75 36.21 -19.78
N LEU A 526 -6.48 36.45 -18.49
CA LEU A 526 -7.30 35.92 -17.41
C LEU A 526 -8.62 36.69 -17.34
N LEU A 527 -9.69 36.03 -17.78
CA LEU A 527 -11.04 36.59 -17.79
C LEU A 527 -11.72 36.39 -16.45
N ASP A 528 -11.55 35.22 -15.81
CA ASP A 528 -12.09 34.98 -14.48
C ASP A 528 -11.36 33.86 -13.72
N LEU A 529 -11.47 33.90 -12.40
CA LEU A 529 -11.07 32.82 -11.49
C LEU A 529 -12.24 32.51 -10.56
N ILE A 530 -12.77 31.29 -10.62
CA ILE A 530 -14.05 30.93 -10.03
C ILE A 530 -13.88 29.75 -9.06
N PRO A 531 -14.29 29.89 -7.79
CA PRO A 531 -14.44 28.74 -6.92
C PRO A 531 -15.68 27.96 -7.36
N VAL A 532 -15.49 26.69 -7.75
CA VAL A 532 -16.55 25.89 -8.37
C VAL A 532 -17.37 25.14 -7.33
N GLN A 533 -16.70 24.58 -6.32
CA GLN A 533 -17.33 23.76 -5.31
C GLN A 533 -16.54 23.80 -4.00
N ARG A 534 -17.27 23.86 -2.88
CA ARG A 534 -16.74 23.68 -1.53
C ARG A 534 -17.23 22.38 -0.89
N GLY A 535 -16.44 21.89 0.05
CA GLY A 535 -16.86 20.90 1.03
C GLY A 535 -17.64 21.54 2.18
N GLU A 536 -18.25 20.72 3.02
CA GLU A 536 -19.08 21.14 4.17
C GLU A 536 -18.35 22.11 5.13
N GLY A 537 -17.05 21.86 5.36
CA GLY A 537 -16.18 22.72 6.16
C GLY A 537 -15.60 23.93 5.42
N GLY A 538 -16.08 24.22 4.22
CA GLY A 538 -15.65 25.37 3.41
C GLY A 538 -14.36 25.16 2.61
N ILE A 539 -13.80 23.95 2.58
CA ILE A 539 -12.59 23.66 1.80
C ILE A 539 -12.91 23.66 0.29
N LEU A 540 -12.07 24.30 -0.54
CA LEU A 540 -12.27 24.25 -2.00
C LEU A 540 -11.97 22.86 -2.56
N LYS A 541 -12.87 22.38 -3.41
CA LYS A 541 -12.78 21.09 -4.11
C LYS A 541 -12.43 21.22 -5.59
N ALA A 542 -12.79 22.35 -6.20
CA ALA A 542 -12.45 22.67 -7.57
C ALA A 542 -12.37 24.19 -7.80
N VAL A 543 -11.45 24.60 -8.67
CA VAL A 543 -11.27 25.98 -9.15
C VAL A 543 -11.30 25.99 -10.66
N GLU A 544 -12.00 26.95 -11.22
CA GLU A 544 -12.09 27.19 -12.66
C GLU A 544 -11.32 28.45 -13.02
N VAL A 545 -10.41 28.32 -13.98
CA VAL A 545 -9.59 29.39 -14.54
C VAL A 545 -10.11 29.67 -15.95
N ARG A 546 -10.79 30.81 -16.13
CA ARG A 546 -11.29 31.23 -17.45
C ARG A 546 -10.31 32.17 -18.11
N GLY A 547 -9.80 31.75 -19.25
CA GLY A 547 -8.92 32.53 -20.09
C GLY A 547 -9.51 32.82 -21.46
N SER A 548 -8.94 33.79 -22.17
CA SER A 548 -9.32 34.11 -23.55
C SER A 548 -8.93 33.02 -24.57
N LEU A 549 -7.98 32.14 -24.21
CA LEU A 549 -7.55 31.00 -25.05
C LEU A 549 -8.07 29.64 -24.58
N GLY A 550 -8.59 29.55 -23.36
CA GLY A 550 -9.10 28.32 -22.79
C GLY A 550 -9.63 28.49 -21.38
N SER A 551 -10.63 27.68 -21.03
CA SER A 551 -11.11 27.55 -19.65
C SER A 551 -10.73 26.19 -19.10
N TRP A 552 -10.19 26.20 -17.88
CA TRP A 552 -9.57 25.05 -17.25
C TRP A 552 -10.15 24.84 -15.87
N ARG A 553 -10.36 23.58 -15.47
CA ARG A 553 -10.81 23.22 -14.13
C ARG A 553 -9.76 22.34 -13.47
N ILE A 554 -9.40 22.73 -12.25
CA ILE A 554 -8.44 22.02 -11.42
C ILE A 554 -9.20 21.55 -10.19
N SER A 555 -9.08 20.26 -9.89
CA SER A 555 -9.66 19.66 -8.68
C SER A 555 -8.58 19.17 -7.71
N ARG A 556 -9.00 18.78 -6.51
CA ARG A 556 -8.18 18.31 -5.37
C ARG A 556 -7.55 19.45 -4.56
N GLU A 557 -7.64 19.32 -3.24
CA GLU A 557 -7.05 20.26 -2.26
C GLU A 557 -5.56 20.54 -2.53
N TYR A 558 -4.77 19.48 -2.78
CA TYR A 558 -3.32 19.59 -2.98
C TYR A 558 -2.99 20.42 -4.24
N TYR A 559 -3.66 20.15 -5.37
CA TYR A 559 -3.42 20.85 -6.62
C TYR A 559 -4.02 22.25 -6.64
N ILE A 560 -5.14 22.49 -5.93
CA ILE A 560 -5.66 23.84 -5.72
C ILE A 560 -4.64 24.70 -4.95
N ARG A 561 -3.99 24.13 -3.93
CA ARG A 561 -2.92 24.83 -3.21
C ARG A 561 -1.68 25.07 -4.06
N GLN A 562 -1.35 24.16 -4.98
CA GLN A 562 -0.27 24.35 -5.94
C GLN A 562 -0.61 25.45 -6.97
N LEU A 563 -1.85 25.44 -7.47
CA LEU A 563 -2.38 26.40 -8.45
C LEU A 563 -2.38 27.83 -7.89
N LEU A 564 -2.88 28.00 -6.66
CA LEU A 564 -3.08 29.31 -6.03
C LEU A 564 -1.90 29.76 -5.16
N ALA A 565 -0.76 29.03 -5.19
CA ALA A 565 0.41 29.38 -4.39
C ALA A 565 0.96 30.77 -4.78
N PRO A 566 1.20 31.68 -3.83
CA PRO A 566 1.77 33.01 -4.11
C PRO A 566 3.27 32.95 -4.42
N LYS A 567 3.68 32.15 -5.42
CA LYS A 567 5.08 31.93 -5.80
C LYS A 567 5.76 33.25 -6.16
N GLY A 568 6.79 33.63 -5.41
CA GLY A 568 7.52 34.88 -5.59
C GLY A 568 6.92 36.10 -4.88
N PHE A 569 5.79 35.95 -4.18
CA PHE A 569 5.08 37.04 -3.51
C PHE A 569 5.01 36.83 -1.98
N SER A 570 4.72 37.91 -1.26
CA SER A 570 4.48 37.88 0.18
C SER A 570 3.03 37.53 0.49
N LEU A 571 2.83 36.69 1.49
CA LEU A 571 1.57 36.46 2.17
C LEU A 571 1.66 37.01 3.59
N GLN A 572 0.64 37.76 4.01
CA GLN A 572 0.52 38.30 5.36
C GLN A 572 -0.31 37.35 6.23
N ARG A 573 0.23 37.02 7.40
CA ARG A 573 -0.44 36.27 8.45
C ARG A 573 -1.17 37.23 9.39
N HIS A 574 -2.19 36.75 10.10
CA HIS A 574 -2.99 37.63 10.96
C HIS A 574 -2.24 38.20 12.16
N ASP A 575 -1.08 37.62 12.51
CA ASP A 575 -0.20 38.11 13.57
C ASP A 575 0.68 39.28 13.08
N GLY A 576 0.45 39.76 11.86
CA GLY A 576 1.17 40.85 11.20
C GLY A 576 2.48 40.42 10.52
N SER A 577 2.89 39.16 10.68
CA SER A 577 4.12 38.67 10.05
C SER A 577 3.90 38.32 8.58
N SER A 578 4.97 38.34 7.79
CA SER A 578 4.94 38.06 6.35
C SER A 578 5.83 36.88 5.98
N VAL A 579 5.34 36.03 5.08
CA VAL A 579 6.08 34.87 4.54
C VAL A 579 6.19 35.00 3.02
N LYS A 580 7.37 34.70 2.48
CA LYS A 580 7.65 34.68 1.03
C LYS A 580 8.11 33.29 0.60
N GLY A 581 8.01 33.00 -0.70
CA GLY A 581 8.59 31.79 -1.29
C GLY A 581 7.84 30.50 -0.95
N LEU A 582 6.53 30.60 -0.72
CA LEU A 582 5.68 29.44 -0.49
C LEU A 582 5.53 28.63 -1.79
N ALA A 583 5.88 27.34 -1.74
CA ALA A 583 5.68 26.41 -2.84
C ALA A 583 4.19 26.03 -3.04
N PHE A 584 3.42 26.10 -1.95
CA PHE A 584 1.98 25.81 -1.89
C PHE A 584 1.29 26.90 -1.10
N LEU A 585 0.03 27.20 -1.45
CA LEU A 585 -0.86 27.95 -0.57
C LEU A 585 -1.00 27.23 0.79
N PRO A 586 -1.11 27.93 1.94
CA PRO A 586 -1.14 27.27 3.25
C PRO A 586 -2.26 26.24 3.40
N SER A 587 -3.44 26.53 2.86
CA SER A 587 -4.60 25.62 2.84
C SER A 587 -5.50 25.94 1.63
N ALA A 588 -6.43 25.05 1.30
CA ALA A 588 -7.49 25.32 0.32
C ALA A 588 -8.76 25.96 0.96
N PHE A 589 -8.70 26.39 2.22
CA PHE A 589 -9.74 27.22 2.84
C PHE A 589 -9.49 28.69 2.45
N VAL A 590 -9.86 29.04 1.22
CA VAL A 590 -9.59 30.35 0.63
C VAL A 590 -10.80 30.87 -0.14
N PHE A 591 -10.99 32.18 -0.13
CA PHE A 591 -11.83 32.92 -1.07
C PHE A 591 -11.05 34.11 -1.63
N TRP A 592 -11.57 34.77 -2.66
CA TRP A 592 -10.94 35.98 -3.18
C TRP A 592 -11.96 37.01 -3.66
N ASP A 593 -11.60 38.28 -3.45
CA ASP A 593 -12.31 39.42 -4.02
C ASP A 593 -11.66 39.82 -5.36
N LYS A 594 -12.50 40.22 -6.31
CA LYS A 594 -12.11 40.59 -7.67
C LYS A 594 -12.27 42.09 -7.86
N GLU A 595 -11.23 42.75 -8.37
CA GLU A 595 -11.28 44.16 -8.77
C GLU A 595 -11.30 44.25 -10.30
N TRP A 596 -12.26 45.02 -10.82
CA TRP A 596 -12.52 45.18 -12.25
C TRP A 596 -12.30 46.62 -12.68
N GLN A 597 -11.70 46.79 -13.86
CA GLN A 597 -11.62 48.07 -14.54
C GLN A 597 -12.34 47.93 -15.89
N GLY A 598 -13.60 48.38 -15.95
CA GLY A 598 -14.50 48.00 -17.03
C GLY A 598 -14.75 46.49 -16.99
N ASP A 599 -14.58 45.81 -18.12
CA ASP A 599 -14.73 44.36 -18.23
C ASP A 599 -13.43 43.58 -17.95
N SER A 600 -12.32 44.27 -17.67
CA SER A 600 -11.03 43.65 -17.41
C SER A 600 -10.82 43.38 -15.93
N LEU A 601 -10.52 42.12 -15.58
CA LEU A 601 -10.09 41.73 -14.24
C LEU A 601 -8.67 42.26 -14.00
N VAL A 602 -8.50 43.19 -13.07
CA VAL A 602 -7.20 43.85 -12.84
C VAL A 602 -6.45 43.32 -11.63
N ARG A 603 -7.16 42.85 -10.60
CA ARG A 603 -6.56 42.36 -9.35
C ARG A 603 -7.45 41.36 -8.65
N LEU A 604 -6.81 40.40 -7.97
CA LEU A 604 -7.47 39.49 -7.03
C LEU A 604 -6.82 39.62 -5.64
N SER A 605 -7.67 39.66 -4.62
CA SER A 605 -7.27 39.70 -3.22
C SER A 605 -7.74 38.43 -2.52
N PHE A 606 -6.81 37.56 -2.17
CA PHE A 606 -7.06 36.25 -1.57
C PHE A 606 -7.06 36.35 -0.05
N TYR A 607 -8.03 35.71 0.57
CA TYR A 607 -8.21 35.60 2.02
C TYR A 607 -8.46 34.15 2.38
N GLY A 608 -7.78 33.66 3.41
CA GLY A 608 -7.96 32.29 3.84
C GLY A 608 -7.53 32.07 5.27
N GLY A 609 -7.53 30.80 5.67
CA GLY A 609 -7.16 30.42 7.02
C GLY A 609 -6.70 28.98 7.13
N GLY A 610 -5.96 28.70 8.20
CA GLY A 610 -5.37 27.39 8.44
C GLY A 610 -4.10 27.12 7.62
N ASN A 611 -3.46 26.00 7.96
CA ASN A 611 -2.25 25.49 7.34
C ASN A 611 -2.28 23.95 7.36
N GLY A 612 -2.23 23.35 6.17
CA GLY A 612 -2.37 21.91 5.94
C GLY A 612 -3.73 21.53 5.36
N HIS A 613 -3.97 20.22 5.25
CA HIS A 613 -5.10 19.64 4.52
C HIS A 613 -6.46 19.74 5.23
N GLY A 614 -6.49 20.08 6.53
CA GLY A 614 -7.73 20.33 7.26
C GLY A 614 -8.50 19.11 7.77
N VAL A 615 -8.00 17.88 7.59
CA VAL A 615 -8.73 16.65 7.94
C VAL A 615 -8.24 16.07 9.25
N GLY A 616 -9.16 15.68 10.14
CA GLY A 616 -8.82 15.08 11.42
C GLY A 616 -8.37 16.12 12.45
N MET A 617 -7.20 15.91 13.06
CA MET A 617 -6.76 16.65 14.25
C MET A 617 -5.93 17.89 13.93
N SER A 618 -6.36 19.07 14.40
CA SER A 618 -5.56 20.30 14.33
C SER A 618 -4.60 20.42 15.51
N GLN A 619 -3.30 20.56 15.25
CA GLN A 619 -2.27 20.67 16.29
C GLN A 619 -2.41 21.93 17.17
N TYR A 620 -2.75 23.07 16.57
CA TYR A 620 -3.00 24.30 17.34
C TYR A 620 -4.32 24.24 18.12
N GLY A 621 -5.34 23.56 17.58
CA GLY A 621 -6.57 23.30 18.33
C GLY A 621 -6.33 22.38 19.54
N VAL A 622 -5.51 21.32 19.39
CA VAL A 622 -5.05 20.47 20.50
C VAL A 622 -4.37 21.29 21.59
N LYS A 623 -3.45 22.20 21.22
CA LYS A 623 -2.77 23.10 22.16
C LYS A 623 -3.77 23.91 22.99
N GLU A 624 -4.77 24.50 22.34
CA GLU A 624 -5.76 25.32 23.03
C GLU A 624 -6.69 24.49 23.92
N LEU A 625 -7.15 23.32 23.46
CA LEU A 625 -7.98 22.43 24.27
C LEU A 625 -7.23 21.90 25.51
N ALA A 626 -5.95 21.54 25.35
CA ALA A 626 -5.07 21.20 26.46
C ALA A 626 -4.93 22.36 27.45
N ARG A 627 -4.72 23.59 26.95
CA ARG A 627 -4.68 24.81 27.79
C ARG A 627 -6.01 25.07 28.53
N ARG A 628 -7.14 24.66 27.96
CA ARG A 628 -8.47 24.70 28.59
C ARG A 628 -8.70 23.54 29.58
N GLY A 629 -7.71 22.68 29.81
CA GLY A 629 -7.75 21.60 30.80
C GLY A 629 -8.37 20.30 30.31
N TRP A 630 -8.56 20.13 29.00
CA TRP A 630 -9.07 18.88 28.45
C TRP A 630 -8.01 17.79 28.54
N SER A 631 -8.42 16.60 28.98
CA SER A 631 -7.55 15.42 28.98
C SER A 631 -7.25 14.94 27.56
N PRO A 632 -6.14 14.19 27.34
CA PRO A 632 -5.83 13.63 26.03
C PRO A 632 -6.98 12.80 25.42
N ARG A 633 -7.72 12.05 26.25
CA ARG A 633 -8.87 11.25 25.78
C ARG A 633 -10.04 12.11 25.32
N GLU A 634 -10.31 13.23 25.98
CA GLU A 634 -11.37 14.17 25.57
C GLU A 634 -11.01 14.86 24.24
N ILE A 635 -9.75 15.27 24.10
CA ILE A 635 -9.24 15.88 22.86
C ILE A 635 -9.32 14.89 21.69
N ILE A 636 -8.89 13.63 21.89
CA ILE A 636 -8.98 12.59 20.86
C ILE A 636 -10.44 12.35 20.46
N ARG A 637 -11.36 12.24 21.41
CA ARG A 637 -12.80 12.06 21.11
C ARG A 637 -13.41 13.24 20.38
N HIS A 638 -12.92 14.46 20.61
CA HIS A 638 -13.36 15.64 19.87
C HIS A 638 -13.01 15.55 18.38
N TYR A 639 -11.76 15.16 18.08
CA TYR A 639 -11.26 15.09 16.70
C TYR A 639 -11.65 13.80 15.97
N PHE A 640 -11.80 12.70 16.69
CA PHE A 640 -12.07 11.37 16.13
C PHE A 640 -13.30 10.74 16.81
N PRO A 641 -14.51 11.26 16.55
CA PRO A 641 -15.73 10.79 17.21
C PRO A 641 -16.01 9.32 16.89
N GLY A 642 -16.49 8.56 17.88
CA GLY A 642 -16.81 7.14 17.72
C GLY A 642 -15.59 6.21 17.70
N THR A 643 -14.41 6.71 18.04
CA THR A 643 -13.19 5.92 18.24
C THR A 643 -12.85 5.77 19.72
N GLU A 644 -12.00 4.79 20.04
CA GLU A 644 -11.58 4.50 21.41
C GLU A 644 -10.06 4.45 21.54
N VAL A 645 -9.53 4.82 22.71
CA VAL A 645 -8.11 4.66 23.00
C VAL A 645 -7.88 3.31 23.67
N VAL A 646 -7.16 2.43 22.97
CA VAL A 646 -6.82 1.06 23.40
C VAL A 646 -5.30 0.89 23.50
N ASP A 647 -4.84 -0.16 24.18
CA ASP A 647 -3.41 -0.47 24.35
C ASP A 647 -3.03 -1.71 23.52
N ILE A 648 -2.14 -1.55 22.54
CA ILE A 648 -1.68 -2.64 21.66
C ILE A 648 -0.68 -3.60 22.32
N TYR A 649 -0.18 -3.27 23.51
CA TYR A 649 0.73 -4.13 24.27
C TYR A 649 0.04 -4.82 25.46
N ALA A 650 -1.21 -4.48 25.74
CA ALA A 650 -2.00 -5.20 26.71
C ALA A 650 -2.27 -6.61 26.18
N LYS A 651 -1.74 -7.63 26.87
CA LYS A 651 -2.09 -9.02 26.57
C LYS A 651 -3.58 -9.21 26.87
N GLU A 652 -4.31 -9.82 25.95
CA GLU A 652 -5.61 -10.40 26.27
C GLU A 652 -5.38 -11.42 27.41
N ASN A 653 -5.97 -11.14 28.57
CA ASN A 653 -5.94 -12.03 29.73
C ASN A 653 -7.00 -13.13 29.59
#